data_AF-A0A8J6E5Q4-F1
#
_entry.id   AF-A0A8J6E5Q4-F1
#
_cell.length_a   1.000
_cell.length_b   1.000
_cell.length_c   1.000
_cell.angle_alpha   90.00
_cell.angle_beta   90.00
_cell.angle_gamma   90.00
#
_symmetry.space_group_name_H-M   'P 1'
#
loop_
_entity.id
_entity.type
_entity.pdbx_description
1 polymer ?
#
loop_
_entity_poly.entity_id
_entity_poly.type
_entity_poly.pdbx_seq_one_letter_code
_entity_poly.pdbx_strand_id
1 'polypeptide(L)'
;MLHQTRVILLLFLVVACSAVTTLSIALNGNAPDAFEEIINTYNSIQSDVVITFEYIPPSSYYSQIKGSLALGDISYQAVSLGQVGLLDLLLADVTSTANTDEWKLQPLTSFVDSSDVISWDDIALFTRSVGTSFNQDIYLIPFDGDFHYFYWRDDVFEAYGVDVPLTLEELIEAGRFLMEETTMVADAGMPDVAFCITNSGAEQMYRFIIDFALPYVQYAGTDQGGWFSSEDMTALMNNAGFKRAVELFADANKYGYGEGVTISLAESREAYGNGTCAMTIDWGDILFLSSQSTVEGVANHTKSALVPGSTQVYDRDSKTLKDCTVDLCPFATETTGEGALVNRAPFAAHGGWSLAIPVMADHKEEMFAFLEWASSPSVIDPICLKGTGFEPYRQSINDDTLWADAGLADDQEWIMSAIGAIVSHSNVALDLRITGFSDYVDAMESNFVSYLYGSTEIDEMLVNLETDMEAVTDDYGRSTQLLYYRMTLGIDPLTSVTLDGIFILLGFFACSVAAISILLSIFATVVFGYFLRDGNFKLASPNYLIAGNVGWLLSVFGIALFVLSFVWQSTIICVNMLLFIGLGVAIALGSLFAKQARIYWILRATRSHMKRFTVPNDLHLLPLVLVGIPLPVVVVIVWTIIDTFKMTDYKLDDYTTCTVCESSYAMLWAIVVAVCVLLFLTPNGILVFKTRKLPITETKVLSLSIQISAVLGAVIALVYAISSDPFVPPKIVPGVFAVGVILIQAVTFVPKIWKAARRQPLSKRDYHLLTGRGDSSLEGYIKCPHCQMCYSAFGNQVTRDEAIEGGYNPSTATGTAHSKAHSVTSVLSAQRDAMPRDTRGASVTNPPVLPDGTRSNPMASLISAFAPPPEEYPEVAQDIVDAHSNTESSSSSSTEAVALEGSAYSAYSYYSYDSDDRV
;
A
#
# COMPACT_ATOMS: atom_id res chain seq x y z
N MET A 1 71.58 -19.65 19.86
CA MET A 1 70.61 -18.83 20.60
C MET A 1 70.75 -17.35 20.23
N LEU A 2 71.65 -16.56 20.82
CA LEU A 2 71.78 -15.09 20.61
C LEU A 2 71.62 -14.57 19.16
N HIS A 3 72.13 -15.28 18.15
CA HIS A 3 71.98 -14.88 16.76
C HIS A 3 70.54 -15.04 16.21
N GLN A 4 69.84 -16.11 16.57
CA GLN A 4 68.42 -16.32 16.23
C GLN A 4 67.51 -15.35 17.00
N THR A 5 67.82 -15.04 18.27
CA THR A 5 67.06 -14.04 19.03
C THR A 5 67.08 -12.67 18.33
N ARG A 6 68.21 -12.28 17.72
CA ARG A 6 68.31 -11.05 16.91
C ARG A 6 67.53 -11.12 15.61
N VAL A 7 67.52 -12.26 14.91
CA VAL A 7 66.72 -12.44 13.68
C VAL A 7 65.22 -12.42 13.99
N ILE A 8 64.79 -12.99 15.12
CA ILE A 8 63.39 -12.94 15.56
C ILE A 8 63.01 -11.50 15.96
N LEU A 9 63.87 -10.76 16.67
CA LEU A 9 63.60 -9.34 16.96
C LEU A 9 63.51 -8.48 15.69
N LEU A 10 64.37 -8.74 14.69
CA LEU A 10 64.31 -8.06 13.39
C LEU A 10 63.06 -8.45 12.59
N LEU A 11 62.60 -9.70 12.65
CA LEU A 11 61.33 -10.10 12.04
C LEU A 11 60.13 -9.44 12.72
N PHE A 12 60.12 -9.33 14.06
CA PHE A 12 59.08 -8.58 14.77
C PHE A 12 59.12 -7.06 14.45
N LEU A 13 60.31 -6.48 14.28
CA LEU A 13 60.46 -5.07 13.87
C LEU A 13 60.13 -4.81 12.39
N VAL A 14 60.14 -5.84 11.52
CA VAL A 14 59.76 -5.72 10.10
C VAL A 14 58.28 -6.06 9.87
N VAL A 15 57.66 -6.84 10.76
CA VAL A 15 56.21 -7.11 10.75
C VAL A 15 55.42 -6.03 11.53
N ALA A 16 56.09 -5.17 12.29
CA ALA A 16 55.52 -3.94 12.85
C ALA A 16 55.54 -2.76 11.85
N CYS A 17 55.42 -3.05 10.56
CA CYS A 17 54.99 -2.06 9.57
C CYS A 17 53.46 -2.01 9.68
N SER A 18 52.91 -0.97 10.30
CA SER A 18 51.46 -0.74 10.31
C SER A 18 50.99 -0.75 8.86
N ALA A 19 50.01 -1.60 8.53
CA ALA A 19 49.32 -1.48 7.26
C ALA A 19 48.48 -0.21 7.36
N VAL A 20 48.89 0.85 6.64
CA VAL A 20 48.14 2.09 6.57
C VAL A 20 46.76 1.79 6.00
N THR A 21 45.71 2.09 6.74
CA THR A 21 44.34 1.81 6.32
C THR A 21 43.94 2.82 5.25
N THR A 22 43.73 2.37 4.01
CA THR A 22 43.24 3.23 2.93
C THR A 22 41.73 3.14 2.85
N LEU A 23 41.04 4.27 3.00
CA LEU A 23 39.57 4.38 2.90
C LEU A 23 39.21 5.24 1.69
N SER A 24 38.26 4.80 0.86
CA SER A 24 37.85 5.56 -0.33
C SER A 24 36.51 6.25 -0.14
N ILE A 25 36.36 7.44 -0.72
CA ILE A 25 35.12 8.24 -0.74
C ILE A 25 34.69 8.46 -2.20
N ALA A 26 33.43 8.15 -2.52
CA ALA A 26 32.86 8.53 -3.82
C ALA A 26 32.31 9.96 -3.74
N LEU A 27 32.98 10.89 -4.39
CA LEU A 27 32.51 12.27 -4.55
C LEU A 27 31.70 12.39 -5.85
N ASN A 28 30.63 13.18 -5.82
CA ASN A 28 29.89 13.57 -7.02
C ASN A 28 30.76 14.54 -7.84
N GLY A 29 30.73 14.48 -9.17
CA GLY A 29 31.47 15.41 -10.02
C GLY A 29 31.05 16.88 -9.91
N ASN A 30 29.93 17.18 -9.23
CA ASN A 30 29.52 18.53 -8.81
C ASN A 30 29.88 18.86 -7.36
N ALA A 31 30.49 17.94 -6.60
CA ALA A 31 30.88 18.18 -5.21
C ALA A 31 32.10 19.12 -5.15
N PRO A 32 32.20 20.02 -4.15
CA PRO A 32 33.17 21.10 -4.18
C PRO A 32 34.60 20.67 -3.84
N ASP A 33 35.59 21.39 -4.39
CA ASP A 33 37.03 21.18 -4.14
C ASP A 33 37.42 21.31 -2.65
N ALA A 34 36.55 21.89 -1.82
CA ALA A 34 36.66 21.86 -0.37
C ALA A 34 36.88 20.44 0.20
N PHE A 35 36.25 19.41 -0.38
CA PHE A 35 36.50 18.02 0.01
C PHE A 35 37.94 17.58 -0.25
N GLU A 36 38.56 18.00 -1.36
CA GLU A 36 39.97 17.71 -1.63
C GLU A 36 40.90 18.46 -0.64
N GLU A 37 40.62 19.72 -0.30
CA GLU A 37 41.42 20.45 0.71
C GLU A 37 41.38 19.75 2.08
N ILE A 38 40.18 19.34 2.53
CA ILE A 38 39.96 18.62 3.78
C ILE A 38 40.73 17.29 3.79
N ILE A 39 40.60 16.49 2.73
CA ILE A 39 41.24 15.17 2.61
C ILE A 39 42.77 15.30 2.55
N ASN A 40 43.30 16.22 1.76
CA ASN A 40 44.74 16.49 1.69
C ASN A 40 45.29 17.00 3.03
N THR A 41 44.51 17.83 3.74
CA THR A 41 44.88 18.29 5.09
C THR A 41 44.95 17.13 6.08
N TYR A 42 43.92 16.26 6.13
CA TYR A 42 43.91 15.07 6.99
C TYR A 42 45.09 14.13 6.72
N ASN A 43 45.33 13.82 5.45
CA ASN A 43 46.44 12.97 4.99
C ASN A 43 47.83 13.56 5.28
N SER A 44 47.92 14.86 5.58
CA SER A 44 49.18 15.51 5.99
C SER A 44 49.47 15.40 7.49
N ILE A 45 48.44 15.17 8.33
CA ILE A 45 48.54 15.11 9.79
C ILE A 45 48.36 13.70 10.37
N GLN A 46 47.72 12.77 9.63
CA GLN A 46 47.57 11.37 10.02
C GLN A 46 48.55 10.45 9.28
N SER A 47 49.05 9.42 9.98
CA SER A 47 49.95 8.40 9.43
C SER A 47 49.33 7.02 9.27
N ASP A 48 48.24 6.76 9.98
CA ASP A 48 47.73 5.40 10.21
C ASP A 48 46.48 5.10 9.36
N VAL A 49 45.73 6.15 8.98
CA VAL A 49 44.63 6.13 8.02
C VAL A 49 44.93 7.13 6.91
N VAL A 50 44.70 6.75 5.65
CA VAL A 50 44.78 7.62 4.47
C VAL A 50 43.45 7.59 3.74
N ILE A 51 42.89 8.76 3.47
CA ILE A 51 41.65 8.91 2.72
C ILE A 51 41.99 9.13 1.23
N THR A 52 41.37 8.36 0.35
CA THR A 52 41.35 8.56 -1.11
C THR A 52 39.95 8.94 -1.55
N PHE A 53 39.83 9.57 -2.72
CA PHE A 53 38.52 9.90 -3.30
C PHE A 53 38.50 9.65 -4.80
N GLU A 54 37.30 9.55 -5.35
CA GLU A 54 37.03 9.46 -6.79
C GLU A 54 35.83 10.36 -7.13
N TYR A 55 36.01 11.27 -8.08
CA TYR A 55 34.91 12.07 -8.64
C TYR A 55 34.17 11.27 -9.71
N ILE A 56 32.92 10.88 -9.41
CA ILE A 56 32.05 10.13 -10.31
C ILE A 56 31.12 11.11 -11.06
N PRO A 57 31.02 11.06 -12.42
CA PRO A 57 30.28 12.04 -13.20
C PRO A 57 28.80 12.20 -12.76
N PRO A 58 28.27 13.44 -12.62
CA PRO A 58 26.98 13.71 -11.96
C PRO A 58 25.79 12.92 -12.53
N SER A 59 25.69 12.89 -13.86
CA SER A 59 24.67 12.16 -14.64
C SER A 59 24.71 10.63 -14.47
N SER A 60 25.72 10.12 -13.77
CA SER A 60 25.87 8.70 -13.44
C SER A 60 26.03 8.46 -11.93
N TYR A 61 26.06 9.50 -11.10
CA TYR A 61 26.43 9.38 -9.69
C TYR A 61 25.47 8.46 -8.94
N TYR A 62 24.19 8.85 -8.88
CA TYR A 62 23.19 8.10 -8.13
C TYR A 62 23.00 6.70 -8.71
N SER A 63 22.99 6.52 -10.04
CA SER A 63 22.83 5.21 -10.65
C SER A 63 24.02 4.27 -10.40
N GLN A 64 25.26 4.77 -10.39
CA GLN A 64 26.44 3.97 -10.02
C GLN A 64 26.47 3.62 -8.53
N ILE A 65 26.23 4.59 -7.64
CA ILE A 65 26.22 4.32 -6.19
C ILE A 65 25.07 3.39 -5.80
N LYS A 66 23.86 3.60 -6.33
CA LYS A 66 22.70 2.71 -6.13
C LYS A 66 22.99 1.29 -6.64
N GLY A 67 23.72 1.15 -7.75
CA GLY A 67 24.21 -0.13 -8.25
C GLY A 67 25.25 -0.80 -7.33
N SER A 68 26.23 -0.05 -6.83
CA SER A 68 27.24 -0.53 -5.86
C SER A 68 26.59 -0.99 -4.54
N LEU A 69 25.68 -0.17 -4.00
CA LEU A 69 24.88 -0.48 -2.80
C LEU A 69 23.99 -1.73 -2.99
N ALA A 70 23.40 -1.92 -4.18
CA ALA A 70 22.59 -3.11 -4.49
C ALA A 70 23.43 -4.39 -4.69
N LEU A 71 24.69 -4.28 -5.12
CA LEU A 71 25.58 -5.41 -5.38
C LEU A 71 26.37 -5.89 -4.15
N GLY A 72 26.31 -5.19 -3.03
CA GLY A 72 27.12 -5.51 -1.84
C GLY A 72 28.60 -5.11 -1.99
N ASP A 73 28.88 -4.11 -2.84
CA ASP A 73 30.24 -3.63 -3.11
C ASP A 73 30.75 -2.70 -1.98
N ILE A 74 32.02 -2.90 -1.61
CA ILE A 74 32.70 -2.21 -0.50
C ILE A 74 33.79 -1.24 -0.98
N SER A 75 33.81 -0.91 -2.28
CA SER A 75 34.82 -0.05 -2.89
C SER A 75 34.84 1.37 -2.29
N TYR A 76 33.71 1.86 -1.78
CA TYR A 76 33.58 3.16 -1.12
C TYR A 76 33.13 2.99 0.33
N GLN A 77 33.81 3.68 1.24
CA GLN A 77 33.57 3.66 2.69
C GLN A 77 32.75 4.89 3.15
N ALA A 78 32.72 5.95 2.33
CA ALA A 78 31.72 7.01 2.39
C ALA A 78 31.30 7.47 0.98
N VAL A 79 30.14 8.13 0.88
CA VAL A 79 29.57 8.68 -0.36
C VAL A 79 29.03 10.10 -0.12
N SER A 80 29.22 11.02 -1.08
CA SER A 80 28.75 12.41 -0.98
C SER A 80 27.30 12.58 -1.43
N LEU A 81 26.46 13.18 -0.58
CA LEU A 81 25.04 13.38 -0.81
C LEU A 81 24.58 14.72 -0.23
N GLY A 82 23.82 15.51 -0.98
CA GLY A 82 22.92 16.50 -0.40
C GLY A 82 21.62 15.87 0.13
N GLN A 83 20.68 16.68 0.62
CA GLN A 83 19.44 16.20 1.25
C GLN A 83 18.57 15.33 0.31
N VAL A 84 18.65 15.57 -1.01
CA VAL A 84 17.98 14.77 -2.06
C VAL A 84 18.59 13.37 -2.21
N GLY A 85 19.92 13.27 -2.12
CA GLY A 85 20.66 12.03 -2.29
C GLY A 85 20.45 11.07 -1.11
N LEU A 86 20.12 11.59 0.07
CA LEU A 86 19.79 10.79 1.24
C LEU A 86 18.68 9.78 0.92
N LEU A 87 17.49 10.23 0.54
CA LEU A 87 16.33 9.31 0.52
C LEU A 87 16.34 8.33 -0.65
N ASP A 88 16.84 8.73 -1.82
CA ASP A 88 16.91 7.83 -2.98
C ASP A 88 17.92 6.67 -2.81
N LEU A 89 18.99 6.89 -2.03
CA LEU A 89 19.94 5.83 -1.68
C LEU A 89 19.58 5.08 -0.40
N LEU A 90 19.08 5.79 0.63
CA LEU A 90 18.66 5.20 1.90
C LEU A 90 17.60 4.11 1.71
N LEU A 91 16.65 4.37 0.80
CA LEU A 91 15.54 3.49 0.41
C LEU A 91 15.71 2.92 -1.01
N ALA A 92 16.95 2.64 -1.43
CA ALA A 92 17.19 1.98 -2.70
C ALA A 92 16.63 0.54 -2.75
N ASP A 93 15.74 0.30 -3.72
CA ASP A 93 15.05 -0.96 -4.07
C ASP A 93 13.86 -1.41 -3.19
N VAL A 94 12.85 -0.54 -3.07
CA VAL A 94 11.50 -0.86 -2.55
C VAL A 94 10.66 -1.67 -3.56
N THR A 95 11.15 -1.89 -4.79
CA THR A 95 10.40 -2.64 -5.82
C THR A 95 10.23 -4.11 -5.46
N SER A 96 11.12 -4.64 -4.60
CA SER A 96 10.93 -5.92 -3.95
C SER A 96 10.06 -5.78 -2.69
N THR A 97 8.87 -6.40 -2.71
CA THR A 97 7.94 -6.46 -1.56
C THR A 97 8.40 -7.44 -0.46
N ALA A 98 9.71 -7.48 -0.20
CA ALA A 98 10.39 -8.51 0.58
C ALA A 98 11.40 -7.97 1.62
N ASN A 99 12.09 -6.85 1.36
CA ASN A 99 13.08 -6.24 2.26
C ASN A 99 12.73 -4.78 2.60
N THR A 100 11.79 -4.58 3.53
CA THR A 100 11.45 -3.24 4.08
C THR A 100 12.44 -2.73 5.14
N ASP A 101 13.30 -3.60 5.67
CA ASP A 101 14.08 -3.35 6.90
C ASP A 101 15.61 -3.21 6.64
N GLU A 102 16.05 -3.15 5.38
CA GLU A 102 17.48 -3.00 5.01
C GLU A 102 17.81 -1.63 4.40
N TRP A 103 17.88 -0.60 5.26
CA TRP A 103 18.53 0.68 4.97
C TRP A 103 19.91 0.46 4.32
N LYS A 104 20.25 1.20 3.25
CA LYS A 104 21.59 1.07 2.61
C LYS A 104 22.66 1.97 3.22
N LEU A 105 22.25 3.04 3.91
CA LEU A 105 23.12 3.96 4.64
C LEU A 105 23.07 3.66 6.14
N GLN A 106 24.21 3.75 6.81
CA GLN A 106 24.39 3.49 8.24
C GLN A 106 23.74 4.61 9.05
N PRO A 107 22.83 4.30 10.00
CA PRO A 107 22.42 5.27 11.02
C PRO A 107 23.64 5.72 11.83
N LEU A 108 23.92 7.02 11.81
CA LEU A 108 25.05 7.68 12.49
C LEU A 108 24.66 8.24 13.86
N THR A 109 23.38 8.20 14.24
CA THR A 109 22.84 8.76 15.49
C THR A 109 23.69 8.40 16.72
N SER A 110 23.99 7.11 16.92
CA SER A 110 24.80 6.64 18.05
C SER A 110 26.29 7.02 18.00
N PHE A 111 26.81 7.36 16.82
CA PHE A 111 28.17 7.88 16.67
C PHE A 111 28.20 9.38 17.01
N VAL A 112 27.24 10.15 16.48
CA VAL A 112 27.08 11.59 16.76
C VAL A 112 26.78 11.84 18.24
N ASP A 113 25.88 11.05 18.87
CA ASP A 113 25.60 11.08 20.31
C ASP A 113 26.83 10.80 21.20
N SER A 114 27.89 10.23 20.62
CA SER A 114 29.16 9.94 21.32
C SER A 114 30.27 10.96 21.04
N SER A 115 30.03 11.94 20.16
CA SER A 115 31.01 12.94 19.73
C SER A 115 30.84 14.28 20.46
N ASP A 116 31.80 14.61 21.32
CA ASP A 116 32.00 15.97 21.84
C ASP A 116 32.63 16.91 20.79
N VAL A 117 33.04 16.41 19.61
CA VAL A 117 33.87 17.13 18.63
C VAL A 117 33.05 17.74 17.49
N ILE A 118 32.08 16.99 16.92
CA ILE A 118 31.21 17.50 15.83
C ILE A 118 30.38 18.71 16.28
N SER A 119 30.13 18.86 17.59
CA SER A 119 29.31 19.94 18.15
C SER A 119 27.93 19.99 17.48
N TRP A 120 27.15 18.89 17.57
CA TRP A 120 25.90 18.74 16.82
C TRP A 120 24.81 19.79 17.17
N ASP A 121 24.86 20.37 18.38
CA ASP A 121 23.94 21.45 18.78
C ASP A 121 24.25 22.83 18.16
N ASP A 122 25.45 23.01 17.63
CA ASP A 122 25.90 24.23 16.94
C ASP A 122 25.48 24.26 15.45
N ILE A 123 25.13 23.11 14.87
CA ILE A 123 24.60 23.02 13.50
C ILE A 123 23.19 23.63 13.44
N ALA A 124 22.92 24.39 12.37
CA ALA A 124 21.61 25.00 12.12
C ALA A 124 20.48 23.96 12.17
N LEU A 125 19.37 24.32 12.83
CA LEU A 125 18.28 23.38 13.16
C LEU A 125 17.73 22.66 11.93
N PHE A 126 17.61 23.39 10.80
CA PHE A 126 17.23 22.85 9.50
C PHE A 126 18.16 21.72 9.05
N THR A 127 19.47 22.00 8.95
CA THR A 127 20.47 21.07 8.45
C THR A 127 20.48 19.78 9.27
N ARG A 128 20.49 19.87 10.61
CA ARG A 128 20.54 18.69 11.49
C ARG A 128 19.24 17.91 11.64
N SER A 129 18.08 18.58 11.61
CA SER A 129 16.79 17.92 11.84
C SER A 129 16.08 17.50 10.55
N VAL A 130 16.41 18.14 9.42
CA VAL A 130 15.77 17.88 8.13
C VAL A 130 16.80 17.42 7.11
N GLY A 131 17.87 18.19 6.83
CA GLY A 131 18.81 17.91 5.74
C GLY A 131 19.53 16.56 5.87
N THR A 132 20.10 16.29 7.04
CA THR A 132 20.97 15.13 7.32
C THR A 132 20.27 13.91 7.93
N SER A 133 18.99 14.08 8.31
CA SER A 133 18.24 13.11 9.10
C SER A 133 17.01 12.60 8.34
N PHE A 134 16.59 11.36 8.65
CA PHE A 134 15.34 10.78 8.18
C PHE A 134 14.70 9.94 9.30
N ASN A 135 13.39 10.09 9.51
CA ASN A 135 12.66 9.40 10.58
C ASN A 135 13.31 9.52 11.98
N GLN A 136 13.82 10.71 12.31
CA GLN A 136 14.55 11.05 13.55
C GLN A 136 15.95 10.42 13.72
N ASP A 137 16.38 9.52 12.84
CA ASP A 137 17.76 9.02 12.78
C ASP A 137 18.64 9.90 11.87
N ILE A 138 19.89 10.12 12.28
CA ILE A 138 20.91 10.86 11.53
C ILE A 138 21.59 9.90 10.56
N TYR A 139 21.72 10.27 9.29
CA TYR A 139 22.34 9.43 8.25
C TYR A 139 23.49 10.10 7.49
N LEU A 140 23.55 11.43 7.49
CA LEU A 140 24.64 12.20 6.89
C LEU A 140 25.40 12.99 7.96
N ILE A 141 26.70 13.21 7.74
CA ILE A 141 27.45 14.28 8.41
C ILE A 141 27.54 15.46 7.44
N PRO A 142 27.02 16.65 7.79
CA PRO A 142 27.04 17.82 6.92
C PRO A 142 28.41 18.48 6.90
N PHE A 143 28.73 19.09 5.77
CA PHE A 143 29.93 19.92 5.57
C PHE A 143 29.58 21.36 5.15
N ASP A 144 28.30 21.61 4.93
CA ASP A 144 27.78 22.66 4.05
C ASP A 144 26.28 22.89 4.32
N GLY A 145 25.72 23.97 3.78
CA GLY A 145 24.35 24.40 4.00
C GLY A 145 23.74 25.14 2.81
N ASP A 146 23.76 24.54 1.63
CA ASP A 146 23.13 25.06 0.42
C ASP A 146 21.70 25.63 0.63
N PHE A 147 21.50 26.90 0.31
CA PHE A 147 20.18 27.51 0.08
C PHE A 147 20.24 28.47 -1.11
N HIS A 148 19.10 28.79 -1.73
CA HIS A 148 19.05 29.85 -2.75
C HIS A 148 18.69 31.22 -2.15
N TYR A 149 19.42 32.24 -2.59
CA TYR A 149 19.27 33.64 -2.18
C TYR A 149 19.11 34.53 -3.42
N PHE A 150 18.62 35.75 -3.21
CA PHE A 150 18.70 36.81 -4.23
C PHE A 150 19.90 37.72 -3.96
N TYR A 151 20.66 38.00 -5.00
CA TYR A 151 21.85 38.83 -4.98
C TYR A 151 21.73 40.01 -5.92
N TRP A 152 22.17 41.19 -5.48
CA TRP A 152 22.25 42.37 -6.34
C TRP A 152 23.48 43.23 -6.05
N ARG A 153 23.82 44.04 -7.04
CA ARG A 153 24.85 45.08 -7.01
C ARG A 153 24.26 46.38 -6.44
N ASP A 154 24.64 46.76 -5.23
CA ASP A 154 24.10 47.94 -4.56
C ASP A 154 24.50 49.25 -5.27
N ASP A 155 25.71 49.34 -5.80
CA ASP A 155 26.20 50.47 -6.61
C ASP A 155 25.34 50.71 -7.87
N VAL A 156 24.93 49.63 -8.55
CA VAL A 156 24.05 49.68 -9.72
C VAL A 156 22.65 50.15 -9.32
N PHE A 157 22.11 49.60 -8.22
CA PHE A 157 20.77 49.94 -7.74
C PHE A 157 20.70 51.39 -7.25
N GLU A 158 21.69 51.86 -6.47
CA GLU A 158 21.79 53.27 -6.07
C GLU A 158 22.00 54.22 -7.26
N ALA A 159 22.83 53.84 -8.25
CA ALA A 159 23.12 54.69 -9.40
C ALA A 159 21.90 54.96 -10.31
N TYR A 160 21.00 53.98 -10.44
CA TYR A 160 19.78 54.09 -11.26
C TYR A 160 18.50 54.34 -10.45
N GLY A 161 18.55 54.27 -9.11
CA GLY A 161 17.40 54.49 -8.23
C GLY A 161 16.41 53.32 -8.22
N VAL A 162 16.93 52.09 -8.25
CA VAL A 162 16.14 50.84 -8.22
C VAL A 162 15.99 50.39 -6.76
N ASP A 163 14.76 50.26 -6.30
CA ASP A 163 14.46 49.67 -4.98
C ASP A 163 14.70 48.14 -5.01
N VAL A 164 15.08 47.56 -3.87
CA VAL A 164 15.31 46.10 -3.75
C VAL A 164 13.98 45.36 -3.90
N PRO A 165 13.82 44.46 -4.90
CA PRO A 165 12.53 43.84 -5.21
C PRO A 165 12.05 42.94 -4.07
N LEU A 166 10.79 43.10 -3.67
CA LEU A 166 10.16 42.24 -2.67
C LEU A 166 9.43 41.05 -3.31
N THR A 167 8.99 41.21 -4.56
CA THR A 167 8.25 40.24 -5.38
C THR A 167 8.97 39.88 -6.69
N LEU A 168 8.62 38.74 -7.28
CA LEU A 168 9.14 38.30 -8.58
C LEU A 168 8.69 39.24 -9.72
N GLU A 169 7.49 39.82 -9.64
CA GLU A 169 7.05 40.92 -10.52
C GLU A 169 8.01 42.12 -10.47
N GLU A 170 8.36 42.61 -9.28
CA GLU A 170 9.30 43.73 -9.10
C GLU A 170 10.72 43.36 -9.55
N LEU A 171 11.14 42.11 -9.34
CA LEU A 171 12.43 41.58 -9.79
C LEU A 171 12.57 41.68 -11.33
N ILE A 172 11.57 41.22 -12.06
CA ILE A 172 11.56 41.29 -13.53
C ILE A 172 11.40 42.72 -14.04
N GLU A 173 10.59 43.55 -13.39
CA GLU A 173 10.47 44.97 -13.77
C GLU A 173 11.77 45.76 -13.52
N ALA A 174 12.51 45.45 -12.44
CA ALA A 174 13.83 46.01 -12.19
C ALA A 174 14.83 45.60 -13.29
N GLY A 175 14.86 44.32 -13.66
CA GLY A 175 15.69 43.85 -14.78
C GLY A 175 15.31 44.48 -16.13
N ARG A 176 14.01 44.60 -16.41
CA ARG A 176 13.50 45.31 -17.60
C ARG A 176 13.94 46.77 -17.61
N PHE A 177 13.73 47.50 -16.51
CA PHE A 177 14.09 48.91 -16.41
C PHE A 177 15.58 49.14 -16.66
N LEU A 178 16.44 48.34 -16.02
CA LEU A 178 17.89 48.38 -16.22
C LEU A 178 18.26 48.19 -17.70
N MET A 179 17.67 47.21 -18.39
CA MET A 179 17.98 46.89 -19.79
C MET A 179 17.34 47.81 -20.85
N GLU A 180 16.12 48.30 -20.63
CA GLU A 180 15.32 49.01 -21.62
C GLU A 180 15.36 50.55 -21.45
N GLU A 181 15.56 51.06 -20.23
CA GLU A 181 15.35 52.47 -19.89
C GLU A 181 16.59 53.21 -19.34
N THR A 182 17.65 52.49 -18.96
CA THR A 182 18.91 53.10 -18.50
C THR A 182 19.97 53.21 -19.60
N THR A 183 21.20 53.58 -19.21
CA THR A 183 22.39 53.51 -20.06
C THR A 183 23.47 52.64 -19.41
N MET A 184 23.10 51.44 -18.97
CA MET A 184 24.08 50.40 -18.64
C MET A 184 24.88 50.04 -19.90
N VAL A 185 26.18 50.31 -19.85
CA VAL A 185 27.15 50.15 -20.93
C VAL A 185 28.51 49.87 -20.29
N ALA A 186 29.18 48.78 -20.73
CA ALA A 186 30.45 48.29 -20.18
C ALA A 186 31.55 49.35 -19.96
N ASP A 187 31.60 50.39 -20.80
CA ASP A 187 32.61 51.47 -20.79
C ASP A 187 32.68 52.32 -19.50
N ALA A 188 31.88 52.00 -18.46
CA ALA A 188 31.88 52.65 -17.15
C ALA A 188 32.03 51.70 -15.94
N GLY A 189 32.22 50.39 -16.13
CA GLY A 189 32.18 49.40 -15.04
C GLY A 189 30.76 49.01 -14.59
N MET A 190 29.75 49.48 -15.32
CA MET A 190 28.37 49.00 -15.23
C MET A 190 28.22 47.67 -15.97
N PRO A 191 27.42 46.73 -15.44
CA PRO A 191 27.07 45.49 -16.13
C PRO A 191 26.53 45.63 -17.56
N ASP A 192 26.65 44.54 -18.33
CA ASP A 192 26.13 44.38 -19.69
C ASP A 192 24.67 43.89 -19.71
N VAL A 193 24.25 43.11 -18.71
CA VAL A 193 22.90 42.51 -18.60
C VAL A 193 22.28 42.70 -17.22
N ALA A 194 20.99 42.42 -17.05
CA ALA A 194 20.37 42.45 -15.73
C ALA A 194 20.71 41.19 -14.92
N PHE A 195 20.46 40.00 -15.48
CA PHE A 195 20.51 38.71 -14.76
C PHE A 195 21.68 37.81 -15.16
N CYS A 196 22.29 37.14 -14.18
CA CYS A 196 23.13 35.95 -14.41
C CYS A 196 22.51 34.66 -13.83
N ILE A 197 21.47 34.11 -14.47
CA ILE A 197 20.83 32.87 -14.03
C ILE A 197 21.04 31.79 -15.10
N THR A 198 21.35 30.55 -14.69
CA THR A 198 21.60 29.42 -15.61
C THR A 198 20.32 28.90 -16.26
N ASN A 199 20.45 28.41 -17.50
CA ASN A 199 19.37 27.82 -18.31
C ASN A 199 19.83 26.59 -19.11
N SER A 200 20.95 25.98 -18.69
CA SER A 200 21.48 24.76 -19.27
C SER A 200 20.76 23.53 -18.68
N GLY A 201 20.32 22.62 -19.56
CA GLY A 201 19.75 21.34 -19.15
C GLY A 201 20.84 20.36 -18.72
N ALA A 202 20.53 19.47 -17.78
CA ALA A 202 21.47 18.65 -17.00
C ALA A 202 22.39 19.45 -16.05
N GLU A 203 22.11 20.74 -15.84
CA GLU A 203 22.90 21.63 -14.97
C GLU A 203 22.07 22.28 -13.84
N GLN A 204 21.05 21.57 -13.35
CA GLN A 204 20.25 21.96 -12.17
C GLN A 204 19.29 23.13 -12.41
N MET A 205 19.07 23.53 -13.67
CA MET A 205 18.16 24.61 -14.07
C MET A 205 16.76 24.50 -13.44
N TYR A 206 16.24 23.29 -13.21
CA TYR A 206 14.95 23.12 -12.55
C TYR A 206 14.88 23.79 -11.17
N ARG A 207 15.99 23.88 -10.42
CA ARG A 207 16.02 24.54 -9.10
C ARG A 207 15.71 26.02 -9.20
N PHE A 208 16.32 26.70 -10.18
CA PHE A 208 16.11 28.12 -10.47
C PHE A 208 14.70 28.42 -10.98
N ILE A 209 14.06 27.49 -11.69
CA ILE A 209 12.64 27.60 -12.07
C ILE A 209 11.72 27.39 -10.84
N ILE A 210 12.13 26.51 -9.93
CA ILE A 210 11.39 26.20 -8.71
C ILE A 210 11.44 27.36 -7.69
N ASP A 211 12.51 28.15 -7.62
CA ASP A 211 12.52 29.42 -6.85
C ASP A 211 11.40 30.37 -7.25
N PHE A 212 11.13 30.49 -8.55
CA PHE A 212 10.06 31.33 -9.05
C PHE A 212 8.69 30.72 -8.76
N ALA A 213 8.58 29.39 -8.72
CA ALA A 213 7.32 28.67 -8.50
C ALA A 213 6.90 28.61 -7.03
N LEU A 214 7.85 28.40 -6.11
CA LEU A 214 7.61 28.17 -4.69
C LEU A 214 6.79 29.29 -4.01
N PRO A 215 7.04 30.60 -4.24
CA PRO A 215 6.21 31.68 -3.73
C PRO A 215 4.74 31.65 -4.16
N TYR A 216 4.40 30.96 -5.25
CA TYR A 216 3.01 30.74 -5.67
C TYR A 216 2.39 29.45 -5.11
N VAL A 217 3.17 28.36 -4.99
CA VAL A 217 2.63 27.02 -4.68
C VAL A 217 2.76 26.57 -3.22
N GLN A 218 3.68 27.15 -2.43
CA GLN A 218 3.86 26.86 -1.00
C GLN A 218 3.77 28.13 -0.16
N TYR A 219 2.76 28.21 0.72
CA TYR A 219 2.37 29.42 1.46
C TYR A 219 1.83 29.16 2.88
N ALA A 220 1.46 27.92 3.19
CA ALA A 220 0.85 27.54 4.47
C ALA A 220 1.81 26.81 5.43
N GLY A 221 3.10 26.69 5.09
CA GLY A 221 4.11 25.99 5.87
C GLY A 221 4.90 24.97 5.04
N THR A 222 6.05 24.53 5.56
CA THR A 222 6.85 23.46 4.95
C THR A 222 6.04 22.16 4.78
N ASP A 223 5.15 21.84 5.71
CA ASP A 223 4.24 20.69 5.69
C ASP A 223 3.17 20.76 4.58
N GLN A 224 2.98 21.92 3.95
CA GLN A 224 2.11 22.04 2.78
C GLN A 224 2.71 21.41 1.52
N GLY A 225 4.05 21.41 1.39
CA GLY A 225 4.82 20.85 0.28
C GLY A 225 4.66 21.57 -1.06
N GLY A 226 5.77 22.07 -1.65
CA GLY A 226 5.73 22.78 -2.94
C GLY A 226 5.61 21.90 -4.21
N TRP A 227 5.88 20.60 -4.12
CA TRP A 227 6.04 19.72 -5.29
C TRP A 227 4.78 18.93 -5.64
N PHE A 228 4.14 18.35 -4.61
CA PHE A 228 2.97 17.50 -4.74
C PHE A 228 1.94 17.84 -3.66
N SER A 229 0.68 17.51 -3.91
CA SER A 229 -0.35 17.42 -2.88
C SER A 229 0.04 16.36 -1.84
N SER A 230 0.19 16.77 -0.57
CA SER A 230 0.49 15.87 0.53
C SER A 230 -0.69 14.98 0.97
N GLU A 231 -1.85 15.09 0.31
CA GLU A 231 -3.02 14.22 0.53
C GLU A 231 -3.07 13.00 -0.41
N ASP A 232 -2.69 13.17 -1.69
CA ASP A 232 -2.90 12.17 -2.75
C ASP A 232 -1.74 12.01 -3.75
N MET A 233 -0.66 12.79 -3.58
CA MET A 233 0.52 12.81 -4.45
C MET A 233 0.21 13.26 -5.89
N THR A 234 -0.77 14.14 -6.09
CA THR A 234 -0.93 14.84 -7.38
C THR A 234 0.09 15.97 -7.52
N ALA A 235 0.74 16.05 -8.69
CA ALA A 235 1.76 17.05 -9.02
C ALA A 235 1.23 18.49 -8.96
N LEU A 236 2.07 19.44 -8.52
CA LEU A 236 1.72 20.87 -8.41
C LEU A 236 2.33 21.74 -9.53
N MET A 237 2.73 21.13 -10.65
CA MET A 237 3.39 21.84 -11.76
C MET A 237 2.41 22.42 -12.79
N ASN A 238 1.24 21.81 -13.03
CA ASN A 238 0.26 22.33 -13.99
C ASN A 238 -0.79 23.22 -13.32
N ASN A 239 -0.43 24.48 -13.02
CA ASN A 239 -1.38 25.46 -12.52
C ASN A 239 -1.01 26.91 -12.89
N ALA A 240 -1.93 27.84 -12.65
CA ALA A 240 -1.77 29.26 -13.00
C ALA A 240 -0.60 29.97 -12.29
N GLY A 241 -0.23 29.57 -11.07
CA GLY A 241 0.93 30.11 -10.36
C GLY A 241 2.25 29.57 -10.90
N PHE A 242 2.33 28.25 -11.13
CA PHE A 242 3.50 27.64 -11.75
C PHE A 242 3.72 28.14 -13.19
N LYS A 243 2.63 28.34 -13.96
CA LYS A 243 2.68 29.01 -15.26
C LYS A 243 3.29 30.41 -15.15
N ARG A 244 2.81 31.22 -14.20
CA ARG A 244 3.30 32.59 -13.99
C ARG A 244 4.79 32.61 -13.62
N ALA A 245 5.23 31.66 -12.80
CA ALA A 245 6.64 31.48 -12.45
C ALA A 245 7.53 31.17 -13.67
N VAL A 246 7.09 30.27 -14.55
CA VAL A 246 7.81 29.91 -15.78
C VAL A 246 7.86 31.09 -16.77
N GLU A 247 6.79 31.89 -16.88
CA GLU A 247 6.79 33.14 -17.65
C GLU A 247 7.82 34.14 -17.10
N LEU A 248 7.85 34.35 -15.77
CA LEU A 248 8.81 35.24 -15.11
C LEU A 248 10.26 34.76 -15.27
N PHE A 249 10.52 33.46 -15.20
CA PHE A 249 11.85 32.90 -15.45
C PHE A 249 12.30 33.09 -16.91
N ALA A 250 11.39 32.97 -17.88
CA ALA A 250 11.68 33.28 -19.27
C ALA A 250 12.00 34.77 -19.49
N ASP A 251 11.28 35.68 -18.82
CA ASP A 251 11.60 37.11 -18.82
C ASP A 251 12.97 37.38 -18.15
N ALA A 252 13.33 36.70 -17.06
CA ALA A 252 14.66 36.82 -16.43
C ALA A 252 15.78 36.47 -17.43
N ASN A 253 15.61 35.39 -18.19
CA ASN A 253 16.55 34.96 -19.22
C ASN A 253 16.67 35.98 -20.37
N LYS A 254 15.53 36.54 -20.80
CA LYS A 254 15.46 37.59 -21.83
C LYS A 254 16.14 38.90 -21.41
N TYR A 255 16.12 39.25 -20.12
CA TYR A 255 16.83 40.42 -19.57
C TYR A 255 18.26 40.10 -19.06
N GLY A 256 18.61 38.82 -18.97
CA GLY A 256 20.00 38.32 -18.90
C GLY A 256 20.59 38.19 -20.30
N TYR A 257 20.97 36.96 -20.68
CA TYR A 257 21.72 36.65 -21.90
C TYR A 257 20.91 36.75 -23.20
N GLY A 258 19.58 36.83 -23.11
CA GLY A 258 18.68 36.95 -24.26
C GLY A 258 18.07 35.62 -24.72
N GLU A 259 17.01 35.70 -25.51
CA GLU A 259 16.23 34.55 -25.98
C GLU A 259 17.09 33.55 -26.77
N GLY A 260 17.09 32.27 -26.33
CA GLY A 260 17.79 31.18 -27.00
C GLY A 260 19.30 31.09 -26.76
N VAL A 261 19.87 31.89 -25.85
CA VAL A 261 21.28 31.77 -25.43
C VAL A 261 21.39 30.84 -24.22
N THR A 262 22.02 29.67 -24.42
CA THR A 262 22.36 28.75 -23.34
C THR A 262 23.54 29.27 -22.52
N ILE A 263 23.51 29.10 -21.19
CA ILE A 263 24.66 29.29 -20.31
C ILE A 263 24.69 28.22 -19.21
N SER A 264 25.89 27.71 -18.91
CA SER A 264 26.13 26.78 -17.81
C SER A 264 26.03 27.44 -16.43
N LEU A 265 25.90 26.63 -15.38
CA LEU A 265 25.96 27.13 -13.99
C LEU A 265 27.29 27.84 -13.72
N ALA A 266 28.40 27.24 -14.15
CA ALA A 266 29.74 27.80 -13.98
C ALA A 266 29.94 29.12 -14.72
N GLU A 267 29.53 29.21 -16.00
CA GLU A 267 29.61 30.46 -16.78
C GLU A 267 28.71 31.57 -16.19
N SER A 268 27.53 31.23 -15.63
CA SER A 268 26.65 32.23 -15.02
C SER A 268 27.28 32.86 -13.75
N ARG A 269 27.94 32.04 -12.93
CA ARG A 269 28.71 32.47 -11.75
C ARG A 269 29.96 33.27 -12.14
N GLU A 270 30.69 32.84 -13.16
CA GLU A 270 31.83 33.59 -13.71
C GLU A 270 31.39 34.96 -14.27
N ALA A 271 30.24 35.02 -14.95
CA ALA A 271 29.68 36.27 -15.45
C ALA A 271 29.30 37.23 -14.30
N TYR A 272 28.74 36.75 -13.19
CA TYR A 272 28.48 37.59 -12.01
C TYR A 272 29.79 38.07 -11.38
N GLY A 273 30.75 37.17 -11.15
CA GLY A 273 32.06 37.51 -10.56
C GLY A 273 32.86 38.52 -11.38
N ASN A 274 32.75 38.47 -12.72
CA ASN A 274 33.32 39.45 -13.65
C ASN A 274 32.51 40.76 -13.77
N GLY A 275 31.34 40.86 -13.13
CA GLY A 275 30.50 42.06 -13.11
C GLY A 275 29.64 42.26 -14.36
N THR A 276 29.44 41.22 -15.16
CA THR A 276 28.65 41.24 -16.40
C THR A 276 27.15 41.48 -16.17
N CYS A 277 26.64 41.19 -14.96
CA CYS A 277 25.22 41.37 -14.60
C CYS A 277 25.01 42.18 -13.32
N ALA A 278 23.80 42.74 -13.17
CA ALA A 278 23.38 43.52 -11.99
C ALA A 278 22.90 42.66 -10.82
N MET A 279 22.30 41.50 -11.10
CA MET A 279 21.65 40.65 -10.09
C MET A 279 21.60 39.17 -10.50
N THR A 280 21.35 38.28 -9.53
CA THR A 280 21.12 36.85 -9.76
C THR A 280 20.33 36.19 -8.62
N ILE A 281 19.84 34.97 -8.84
CA ILE A 281 19.40 34.02 -7.82
C ILE A 281 20.30 32.80 -7.95
N ASP A 282 20.99 32.41 -6.87
CA ASP A 282 21.96 31.32 -6.82
C ASP A 282 22.20 30.91 -5.35
N TRP A 283 23.05 29.91 -5.13
CA TRP A 283 23.61 29.49 -3.84
C TRP A 283 24.56 30.52 -3.21
N GLY A 284 25.02 30.25 -1.98
CA GLY A 284 25.98 31.08 -1.21
C GLY A 284 27.30 31.39 -1.92
N ASP A 285 27.69 30.60 -2.93
CA ASP A 285 28.86 30.81 -3.79
C ASP A 285 29.06 32.26 -4.24
N ILE A 286 27.98 32.94 -4.67
CA ILE A 286 28.04 34.30 -5.23
C ILE A 286 28.61 35.31 -4.23
N LEU A 287 28.38 35.13 -2.93
CA LEU A 287 28.91 36.02 -1.89
C LEU A 287 30.44 35.95 -1.84
N PHE A 288 30.99 34.73 -1.80
CA PHE A 288 32.43 34.52 -1.70
C PHE A 288 33.14 34.79 -3.03
N LEU A 289 32.52 34.46 -4.16
CA LEU A 289 33.03 34.81 -5.50
C LEU A 289 33.07 36.33 -5.72
N SER A 290 32.09 37.07 -5.20
CA SER A 290 32.03 38.52 -5.37
C SER A 290 32.97 39.28 -4.43
N SER A 291 33.08 38.89 -3.16
CA SER A 291 34.04 39.50 -2.22
C SER A 291 35.50 39.24 -2.59
N GLN A 292 35.79 38.11 -3.27
CA GLN A 292 37.11 37.81 -3.84
C GLN A 292 37.34 38.39 -5.25
N SER A 293 36.34 39.05 -5.86
CA SER A 293 36.47 39.56 -7.23
C SER A 293 37.52 40.66 -7.34
N THR A 294 38.30 40.65 -8.42
CA THR A 294 39.21 41.75 -8.76
C THR A 294 38.52 42.92 -9.47
N VAL A 295 37.21 42.82 -9.72
CA VAL A 295 36.41 43.88 -10.34
C VAL A 295 35.92 44.83 -9.24
N GLU A 296 36.44 46.06 -9.24
CA GLU A 296 36.15 47.09 -8.22
C GLU A 296 34.65 47.36 -8.04
N GLY A 297 33.85 47.22 -9.09
CA GLY A 297 32.39 47.34 -9.00
C GLY A 297 31.69 46.16 -8.32
N VAL A 298 32.24 44.93 -8.36
CA VAL A 298 31.62 43.73 -7.77
C VAL A 298 32.01 43.55 -6.30
N ALA A 299 33.30 43.75 -6.01
CA ALA A 299 33.85 43.57 -4.67
C ALA A 299 33.22 44.58 -3.69
N ASN A 300 32.81 44.09 -2.50
CA ASN A 300 32.12 44.85 -1.44
C ASN A 300 30.71 45.38 -1.80
N HIS A 301 30.29 45.29 -3.06
CA HIS A 301 29.03 45.87 -3.59
C HIS A 301 27.92 44.84 -3.82
N THR A 302 28.23 43.55 -3.75
CA THR A 302 27.19 42.51 -3.68
C THR A 302 26.48 42.58 -2.33
N LYS A 303 25.15 42.49 -2.35
CA LYS A 303 24.29 42.32 -1.18
C LYS A 303 23.33 41.16 -1.42
N SER A 304 22.81 40.58 -0.33
CA SER A 304 21.95 39.40 -0.36
C SER A 304 20.66 39.58 0.41
N ALA A 305 19.62 38.88 -0.02
CA ALA A 305 18.32 38.80 0.63
C ALA A 305 17.65 37.45 0.36
N LEU A 306 16.50 37.22 0.99
CA LEU A 306 15.58 36.17 0.58
C LEU A 306 15.18 36.36 -0.89
N VAL A 307 15.04 35.27 -1.64
CA VAL A 307 14.43 35.28 -2.98
C VAL A 307 13.08 36.05 -2.93
N PRO A 308 12.83 36.97 -3.89
CA PRO A 308 11.57 37.72 -3.96
C PRO A 308 10.35 36.79 -3.99
N GLY A 309 9.28 37.23 -3.33
CA GLY A 309 8.08 36.41 -3.15
C GLY A 309 7.00 36.67 -4.19
N SER A 310 5.76 36.34 -3.87
CA SER A 310 4.60 36.84 -4.62
C SER A 310 3.51 37.38 -3.70
N THR A 311 2.77 38.37 -4.19
CA THR A 311 1.53 38.85 -3.57
C THR A 311 0.34 37.95 -3.88
N GLN A 312 0.48 36.97 -4.77
CA GLN A 312 -0.55 35.99 -5.10
C GLN A 312 -0.07 34.54 -4.92
N VAL A 313 -0.99 33.66 -4.53
CA VAL A 313 -0.74 32.22 -4.39
C VAL A 313 -1.81 31.40 -5.10
N TYR A 314 -1.43 30.19 -5.54
CA TYR A 314 -2.37 29.24 -6.11
C TYR A 314 -3.14 28.54 -4.98
N ASP A 315 -4.37 29.01 -4.74
CA ASP A 315 -5.27 28.36 -3.81
C ASP A 315 -5.69 26.99 -4.38
N ARG A 316 -5.30 25.92 -3.67
CA ARG A 316 -5.51 24.53 -4.08
C ARG A 316 -7.00 24.14 -4.05
N ASP A 317 -7.79 24.77 -3.18
CA ASP A 317 -9.24 24.49 -3.05
C ASP A 317 -10.03 25.09 -4.23
N SER A 318 -9.82 26.36 -4.55
CA SER A 318 -10.52 27.02 -5.66
C SER A 318 -9.86 26.83 -7.02
N LYS A 319 -8.62 26.32 -7.05
CA LYS A 319 -7.78 26.15 -8.24
C LYS A 319 -7.58 27.44 -9.03
N THR A 320 -7.33 28.54 -8.30
CA THR A 320 -7.10 29.88 -8.87
C THR A 320 -6.00 30.63 -8.12
N LEU A 321 -5.31 31.54 -8.81
CA LEU A 321 -4.51 32.56 -8.14
C LEU A 321 -5.40 33.47 -7.29
N LYS A 322 -4.95 33.78 -6.08
CA LYS A 322 -5.59 34.70 -5.14
C LYS A 322 -4.55 35.56 -4.44
N ASP A 323 -4.92 36.81 -4.16
CA ASP A 323 -4.12 37.72 -3.34
C ASP A 323 -3.88 37.13 -1.94
N CYS A 324 -2.66 37.24 -1.43
CA CYS A 324 -2.32 36.78 -0.09
C CYS A 324 -3.05 37.57 0.99
N THR A 325 -3.57 36.83 1.96
CA THR A 325 -4.24 37.35 3.17
C THR A 325 -3.66 36.64 4.39
N VAL A 326 -3.81 37.21 5.59
CA VAL A 326 -3.31 36.60 6.83
C VAL A 326 -3.88 35.19 7.07
N ASP A 327 -5.11 34.94 6.61
CA ASP A 327 -5.76 33.62 6.73
C ASP A 327 -5.29 32.60 5.67
N LEU A 328 -4.86 33.07 4.49
CA LEU A 328 -4.42 32.20 3.37
C LEU A 328 -2.91 31.97 3.38
N CYS A 329 -2.13 33.01 3.64
CA CYS A 329 -0.67 33.02 3.64
C CYS A 329 -0.16 33.43 5.04
N PRO A 330 -0.28 32.57 6.07
CA PRO A 330 -0.01 32.93 7.46
C PRO A 330 1.46 33.34 7.74
N PHE A 331 2.37 33.05 6.82
CA PHE A 331 3.80 33.39 6.89
C PHE A 331 4.21 34.55 5.96
N ALA A 332 3.25 35.21 5.29
CA ALA A 332 3.52 36.33 4.41
C ALA A 332 3.84 37.63 5.19
N THR A 333 4.72 38.47 4.62
CA THR A 333 5.17 39.74 5.21
C THR A 333 4.61 40.94 4.47
N GLU A 334 4.24 42.02 5.17
CA GLU A 334 3.78 43.28 4.54
C GLU A 334 4.88 43.96 3.71
N THR A 335 4.52 44.54 2.55
CA THR A 335 5.43 45.38 1.75
C THR A 335 5.62 46.77 2.35
N THR A 336 6.80 47.34 2.18
CA THR A 336 7.17 48.69 2.60
C THR A 336 6.61 49.78 1.66
N GLY A 337 5.27 49.83 1.51
CA GLY A 337 4.61 50.90 0.76
C GLY A 337 3.09 50.83 0.77
N GLU A 338 2.53 49.68 0.41
CA GLU A 338 1.10 49.55 0.12
C GLU A 338 0.32 48.61 1.05
N GLY A 339 1.02 47.87 1.93
CA GLY A 339 0.39 46.91 2.85
C GLY A 339 -0.11 45.63 2.19
N ALA A 340 0.40 45.32 0.99
CA ALA A 340 0.23 44.01 0.36
C ALA A 340 1.05 42.96 1.14
N LEU A 341 0.54 41.74 1.23
CA LEU A 341 1.25 40.62 1.87
C LEU A 341 2.01 39.83 0.80
N VAL A 342 3.31 39.64 1.01
CA VAL A 342 4.17 38.85 0.13
C VAL A 342 4.48 37.51 0.79
N ASN A 343 4.01 36.43 0.17
CA ASN A 343 4.44 35.08 0.53
C ASN A 343 5.85 34.81 0.02
N ARG A 344 6.68 34.17 0.86
CA ARG A 344 7.97 33.60 0.46
C ARG A 344 8.03 32.15 0.92
N ALA A 345 8.68 31.32 0.12
CA ALA A 345 9.05 29.95 0.49
C ALA A 345 10.53 29.76 0.16
N PRO A 346 11.46 30.24 1.02
CA PRO A 346 12.90 30.17 0.76
C PRO A 346 13.34 28.73 0.50
N PHE A 347 14.17 28.52 -0.52
CA PHE A 347 14.42 27.19 -1.06
C PHE A 347 15.73 26.59 -0.55
N ALA A 348 15.62 25.43 0.10
CA ALA A 348 16.76 24.58 0.45
C ALA A 348 17.20 23.74 -0.77
N ALA A 349 17.59 24.43 -1.85
CA ALA A 349 18.12 23.85 -3.07
C ALA A 349 19.34 22.96 -2.74
N HIS A 350 19.27 21.66 -3.03
CA HIS A 350 20.24 20.62 -2.64
C HIS A 350 20.42 20.37 -1.13
N GLY A 351 20.34 21.40 -0.28
CA GLY A 351 20.26 21.30 1.19
C GLY A 351 21.56 20.92 1.90
N GLY A 352 22.72 21.12 1.27
CA GLY A 352 24.05 21.03 1.87
C GLY A 352 24.77 19.72 1.56
N TRP A 353 25.94 19.81 0.93
CA TRP A 353 26.86 18.69 0.75
C TRP A 353 27.19 18.02 2.09
N SER A 354 26.97 16.71 2.11
CA SER A 354 27.18 15.88 3.29
C SER A 354 27.85 14.55 2.90
N LEU A 355 28.42 13.83 3.86
CA LEU A 355 28.96 12.48 3.65
C LEU A 355 28.15 11.44 4.44
N ALA A 356 27.80 10.32 3.77
CA ALA A 356 27.13 9.16 4.36
C ALA A 356 28.04 7.93 4.35
N ILE A 357 27.91 7.05 5.35
CA ILE A 357 28.62 5.77 5.42
C ILE A 357 27.68 4.64 4.96
N PRO A 358 28.04 3.81 3.95
CA PRO A 358 27.25 2.63 3.59
C PRO A 358 27.18 1.56 4.71
N VAL A 359 26.06 0.84 4.83
CA VAL A 359 25.92 -0.25 5.82
C VAL A 359 26.94 -1.38 5.58
N MET A 360 27.38 -1.58 4.34
CA MET A 360 28.44 -2.54 3.99
C MET A 360 29.88 -2.08 4.27
N ALA A 361 30.13 -0.81 4.63
CA ALA A 361 31.50 -0.32 4.85
C ALA A 361 32.21 -1.13 5.95
N ASP A 362 33.44 -1.59 5.68
CA ASP A 362 34.22 -2.44 6.60
C ASP A 362 34.90 -1.64 7.73
N HIS A 363 35.10 -0.32 7.52
CA HIS A 363 35.84 0.58 8.40
C HIS A 363 34.99 1.78 8.84
N LYS A 364 33.83 1.51 9.46
CA LYS A 364 32.86 2.55 9.85
C LYS A 364 33.42 3.48 10.92
N GLU A 365 34.10 2.92 11.91
CA GLU A 365 34.70 3.64 13.03
C GLU A 365 35.84 4.56 12.56
N GLU A 366 36.73 4.09 11.68
CA GLU A 366 37.82 4.91 11.14
C GLU A 366 37.31 5.97 10.16
N MET A 367 36.27 5.67 9.37
CA MET A 367 35.63 6.67 8.50
C MET A 367 34.88 7.72 9.34
N PHE A 368 34.11 7.32 10.36
CA PHE A 368 33.45 8.28 11.25
C PHE A 368 34.46 9.17 11.97
N ALA A 369 35.60 8.65 12.41
CA ALA A 369 36.66 9.48 13.02
C ALA A 369 37.24 10.54 12.04
N PHE A 370 37.29 10.25 10.74
CA PHE A 370 37.58 11.26 9.72
C PHE A 370 36.45 12.29 9.62
N LEU A 371 35.19 11.85 9.51
CA LEU A 371 34.03 12.76 9.43
C LEU A 371 33.89 13.67 10.67
N GLU A 372 34.17 13.13 11.86
CA GLU A 372 34.17 13.82 13.14
C GLU A 372 35.18 14.98 13.16
N TRP A 373 36.42 14.70 12.74
CA TRP A 373 37.45 15.73 12.62
C TRP A 373 37.11 16.75 11.52
N ALA A 374 36.71 16.25 10.34
CA ALA A 374 36.55 17.04 9.13
C ALA A 374 35.36 18.02 9.20
N SER A 375 34.27 17.62 9.85
CA SER A 375 33.10 18.47 10.07
C SER A 375 33.19 19.34 11.34
N SER A 376 34.26 19.22 12.14
CA SER A 376 34.41 20.00 13.37
C SER A 376 34.51 21.51 13.07
N PRO A 377 33.93 22.40 13.91
CA PRO A 377 33.96 23.86 13.70
C PRO A 377 35.36 24.41 13.36
N SER A 378 36.39 23.95 14.09
CA SER A 378 37.78 24.37 13.89
C SER A 378 38.44 23.94 12.56
N VAL A 379 37.78 23.08 11.79
CA VAL A 379 38.22 22.66 10.45
C VAL A 379 37.31 23.24 9.38
N ILE A 380 35.98 23.18 9.58
CA ILE A 380 35.01 23.50 8.53
C ILE A 380 34.67 24.99 8.43
N ASP A 381 34.54 25.72 9.55
CA ASP A 381 34.16 27.14 9.51
C ASP A 381 35.18 28.00 8.73
N PRO A 382 36.51 27.80 8.91
CA PRO A 382 37.51 28.51 8.10
C PRO A 382 37.57 28.06 6.64
N ILE A 383 36.85 27.01 6.23
CA ILE A 383 36.77 26.54 4.83
C ILE A 383 35.55 27.14 4.14
N CYS A 384 34.38 27.20 4.80
CA CYS A 384 33.20 27.90 4.27
C CYS A 384 33.53 29.35 3.86
N LEU A 385 34.35 30.06 4.66
CA LEU A 385 34.75 31.45 4.36
C LEU A 385 35.77 31.60 3.21
N LYS A 386 36.28 30.52 2.60
CA LYS A 386 37.23 30.59 1.47
C LYS A 386 36.56 30.65 0.10
N GLY A 387 35.25 30.51 -0.01
CA GLY A 387 34.58 30.40 -1.31
C GLY A 387 34.92 29.11 -2.08
N THR A 388 35.20 28.03 -1.36
CA THR A 388 35.50 26.70 -1.93
C THR A 388 34.24 25.89 -2.25
N GLY A 389 33.08 26.55 -2.39
CA GLY A 389 31.77 25.93 -2.64
C GLY A 389 31.09 25.29 -1.42
N PHE A 390 31.43 25.68 -0.19
CA PHE A 390 30.68 25.33 1.03
C PHE A 390 30.13 26.60 1.71
N GLU A 391 28.86 26.58 2.11
CA GLU A 391 28.14 27.64 2.81
C GLU A 391 28.25 27.54 4.35
N PRO A 392 28.10 28.66 5.09
CA PRO A 392 27.95 28.68 6.54
C PRO A 392 26.68 27.97 7.05
N TYR A 393 26.82 26.82 7.70
CA TYR A 393 25.69 26.02 8.26
C TYR A 393 25.70 25.89 9.80
N ARG A 394 26.63 26.58 10.47
CA ARG A 394 26.89 26.52 11.93
C ARG A 394 26.62 27.86 12.62
N GLN A 395 26.64 27.89 13.95
CA GLN A 395 26.56 29.13 14.73
C GLN A 395 27.95 29.65 15.14
N SER A 396 28.92 28.76 15.30
CA SER A 396 30.34 29.03 15.63
C SER A 396 31.04 29.92 14.61
N ILE A 397 30.65 29.83 13.34
CA ILE A 397 31.17 30.68 12.27
C ILE A 397 30.85 32.18 12.48
N ASN A 398 29.92 32.54 13.37
CA ASN A 398 29.69 33.93 13.78
C ASN A 398 30.71 34.42 14.83
N ASP A 399 32.00 34.19 14.55
CA ASP A 399 33.14 34.75 15.28
C ASP A 399 33.85 35.77 14.38
N ASP A 400 33.80 37.04 14.77
CA ASP A 400 34.38 38.18 14.03
C ASP A 400 35.86 37.96 13.63
N THR A 401 36.61 37.10 14.35
CA THR A 401 38.00 36.79 14.02
C THR A 401 38.14 35.87 12.82
N LEU A 402 37.19 34.96 12.57
CA LEU A 402 37.16 34.11 11.37
C LEU A 402 36.90 34.97 10.12
N TRP A 403 35.92 35.88 10.20
CA TRP A 403 35.62 36.81 9.11
C TRP A 403 36.78 37.80 8.87
N ALA A 404 37.44 38.29 9.93
CA ALA A 404 38.62 39.13 9.79
C ALA A 404 39.83 38.41 9.17
N ASP A 405 40.11 37.16 9.56
CA ASP A 405 41.21 36.36 8.99
C ASP A 405 40.92 35.90 7.55
N ALA A 406 39.64 35.72 7.17
CA ALA A 406 39.21 35.51 5.79
C ALA A 406 39.21 36.80 4.93
N GLY A 407 39.24 37.98 5.56
CA GLY A 407 39.16 39.29 4.88
C GLY A 407 37.73 39.78 4.59
N LEU A 408 36.72 39.15 5.19
CA LEU A 408 35.28 39.33 4.93
C LEU A 408 34.53 40.06 6.07
N ALA A 409 35.25 40.75 6.96
CA ALA A 409 34.68 41.33 8.18
C ALA A 409 33.56 42.37 7.93
N ASP A 410 33.59 43.08 6.81
CA ASP A 410 32.56 44.07 6.44
C ASP A 410 31.31 43.40 5.80
N ASP A 411 31.38 42.13 5.39
CA ASP A 411 30.29 41.36 4.77
C ASP A 411 29.49 40.50 5.77
N GLN A 412 30.08 40.15 6.92
CA GLN A 412 29.54 39.25 7.95
C GLN A 412 28.07 39.54 8.33
N GLU A 413 27.71 40.80 8.54
CA GLU A 413 26.35 41.19 8.95
C GLU A 413 25.30 40.84 7.89
N TRP A 414 25.58 41.11 6.61
CA TRP A 414 24.66 40.84 5.50
C TRP A 414 24.52 39.34 5.24
N ILE A 415 25.63 38.62 5.21
CA ILE A 415 25.64 37.18 4.93
C ILE A 415 24.93 36.41 6.03
N MET A 416 25.28 36.63 7.30
CA MET A 416 24.63 35.95 8.42
C MET A 416 23.17 36.37 8.60
N SER A 417 22.78 37.59 8.19
CA SER A 417 21.38 38.02 8.14
C SER A 417 20.58 37.26 7.08
N ALA A 418 21.12 37.08 5.86
CA ALA A 418 20.46 36.34 4.80
C ALA A 418 20.28 34.85 5.16
N ILE A 419 21.34 34.20 5.64
CA ILE A 419 21.32 32.81 6.13
C ILE A 419 20.31 32.67 7.28
N GLY A 420 20.38 33.57 8.27
CA GLY A 420 19.47 33.61 9.41
C GLY A 420 17.99 33.75 9.00
N ALA A 421 17.70 34.52 7.96
CA ALA A 421 16.35 34.71 7.43
C ALA A 421 15.80 33.44 6.74
N ILE A 422 16.66 32.62 6.11
CA ILE A 422 16.25 31.33 5.52
C ILE A 422 16.06 30.25 6.60
N VAL A 423 17.07 29.99 7.43
CA VAL A 423 17.06 28.86 8.39
C VAL A 423 16.02 28.99 9.51
N SER A 424 15.42 30.17 9.67
CA SER A 424 14.33 30.44 10.61
C SER A 424 12.93 30.53 9.95
N HIS A 425 12.83 30.42 8.63
CA HIS A 425 11.57 30.65 7.90
C HIS A 425 10.59 29.48 8.06
N SER A 426 9.42 29.72 8.67
CA SER A 426 8.41 28.67 8.93
C SER A 426 7.73 28.11 7.66
N ASN A 427 7.97 28.73 6.50
CA ASN A 427 7.52 28.27 5.19
C ASN A 427 8.71 27.88 4.27
N VAL A 428 9.87 27.50 4.83
CA VAL A 428 11.01 27.00 4.03
C VAL A 428 10.58 25.82 3.15
N ALA A 429 11.06 25.78 1.92
CA ALA A 429 10.77 24.72 0.96
C ALA A 429 11.91 23.70 0.92
N LEU A 430 11.57 22.42 1.00
CA LEU A 430 12.54 21.33 0.82
C LEU A 430 12.71 21.02 -0.66
N ASP A 431 13.90 20.56 -1.04
CA ASP A 431 14.10 19.93 -2.34
C ASP A 431 13.34 18.59 -2.47
N LEU A 432 13.28 18.00 -3.66
CA LEU A 432 12.50 16.79 -3.92
C LEU A 432 13.19 15.54 -3.36
N ARG A 433 12.91 15.23 -2.08
CA ARG A 433 13.49 14.08 -1.37
C ARG A 433 12.51 12.89 -1.38
N ILE A 434 12.50 12.13 -2.46
CA ILE A 434 11.80 10.84 -2.63
C ILE A 434 12.59 9.90 -3.55
N THR A 435 12.25 8.61 -3.54
CA THR A 435 12.86 7.62 -4.45
C THR A 435 12.53 7.95 -5.90
N GLY A 436 13.49 7.77 -6.81
CA GLY A 436 13.34 8.12 -8.23
C GLY A 436 13.63 9.59 -8.55
N PHE A 437 14.31 10.32 -7.64
CA PHE A 437 14.66 11.74 -7.78
C PHE A 437 15.27 12.11 -9.14
N SER A 438 16.18 11.29 -9.69
CA SER A 438 16.76 11.48 -11.02
C SER A 438 15.71 11.58 -12.12
N ASP A 439 14.69 10.73 -12.04
CA ASP A 439 13.74 10.50 -13.13
C ASP A 439 12.68 11.62 -13.13
N TYR A 440 12.38 12.19 -11.95
CA TYR A 440 11.64 13.45 -11.81
C TYR A 440 12.44 14.66 -12.32
N VAL A 441 13.76 14.72 -12.08
CA VAL A 441 14.61 15.80 -12.60
C VAL A 441 14.70 15.74 -14.13
N ASP A 442 14.87 14.55 -14.71
CA ASP A 442 14.84 14.35 -16.16
C ASP A 442 13.47 14.77 -16.76
N ALA A 443 12.36 14.44 -16.09
CA ALA A 443 11.01 14.87 -16.49
C ALA A 443 10.84 16.41 -16.43
N MET A 444 11.37 17.06 -15.38
CA MET A 444 11.35 18.52 -15.25
C MET A 444 12.21 19.21 -16.31
N GLU A 445 13.50 18.89 -16.37
CA GLU A 445 14.43 19.61 -17.24
C GLU A 445 14.15 19.38 -18.73
N SER A 446 13.74 18.18 -19.15
CA SER A 446 13.39 17.93 -20.56
C SER A 446 12.18 18.76 -21.04
N ASN A 447 11.18 18.96 -20.18
CA ASN A 447 10.04 19.84 -20.46
C ASN A 447 10.44 21.32 -20.42
N PHE A 448 11.19 21.76 -19.41
CA PHE A 448 11.67 23.15 -19.32
C PHE A 448 12.59 23.55 -20.48
N VAL A 449 13.52 22.69 -20.88
CA VAL A 449 14.35 22.85 -22.09
C VAL A 449 13.45 22.97 -23.33
N SER A 450 12.45 22.10 -23.47
CA SER A 450 11.54 22.13 -24.63
C SER A 450 10.78 23.46 -24.76
N TYR A 451 10.40 24.09 -23.64
CA TYR A 451 9.81 25.44 -23.64
C TYR A 451 10.83 26.55 -23.92
N LEU A 452 11.95 26.58 -23.19
CA LEU A 452 12.93 27.68 -23.28
C LEU A 452 13.62 27.78 -24.64
N TYR A 453 13.80 26.66 -25.35
CA TYR A 453 14.30 26.63 -26.72
C TYR A 453 13.18 26.63 -27.78
N GLY A 454 11.94 27.01 -27.40
CA GLY A 454 10.83 27.28 -28.33
C GLY A 454 10.31 26.07 -29.09
N SER A 455 10.46 24.86 -28.54
CA SER A 455 9.98 23.61 -29.15
C SER A 455 8.54 23.25 -28.74
N THR A 456 8.07 23.76 -27.59
CA THR A 456 6.71 23.58 -27.06
C THR A 456 6.16 24.89 -26.48
N GLU A 457 4.88 25.19 -26.71
CA GLU A 457 4.19 26.30 -26.04
C GLU A 457 4.01 26.02 -24.54
N ILE A 458 3.93 27.06 -23.70
CA ILE A 458 3.89 26.90 -22.24
C ILE A 458 2.72 26.03 -21.74
N ASP A 459 1.52 26.19 -22.30
CA ASP A 459 0.34 25.39 -21.92
C ASP A 459 0.43 23.92 -22.37
N GLU A 460 1.28 23.61 -23.36
CA GLU A 460 1.57 22.23 -23.78
C GLU A 460 2.67 21.62 -22.89
N MET A 461 3.72 22.39 -22.59
CA MET A 461 4.80 21.98 -21.69
C MET A 461 4.28 21.65 -20.29
N LEU A 462 3.40 22.46 -19.70
CA LEU A 462 2.87 22.20 -18.35
C LEU A 462 2.02 20.93 -18.28
N VAL A 463 1.29 20.60 -19.35
CA VAL A 463 0.50 19.35 -19.46
C VAL A 463 1.41 18.13 -19.65
N ASN A 464 2.46 18.25 -20.45
CA ASN A 464 3.46 17.19 -20.61
C ASN A 464 4.20 16.96 -19.29
N LEU A 465 4.67 18.02 -18.63
CA LEU A 465 5.34 17.98 -17.33
C LEU A 465 4.49 17.32 -16.24
N GLU A 466 3.22 17.68 -16.10
CA GLU A 466 2.30 16.98 -15.19
C GLU A 466 2.16 15.50 -15.57
N THR A 467 2.01 15.18 -16.86
CA THR A 467 1.88 13.79 -17.33
C THR A 467 3.13 12.97 -17.00
N ASP A 468 4.32 13.52 -17.20
CA ASP A 468 5.60 12.83 -16.95
C ASP A 468 5.88 12.68 -15.45
N MET A 469 5.62 13.72 -14.64
CA MET A 469 5.74 13.66 -13.17
C MET A 469 4.75 12.65 -12.55
N GLU A 470 3.52 12.59 -13.05
CA GLU A 470 2.51 11.61 -12.64
C GLU A 470 2.90 10.18 -13.08
N ALA A 471 3.52 10.01 -14.25
CA ALA A 471 4.02 8.72 -14.72
C ALA A 471 5.17 8.17 -13.84
N VAL A 472 6.18 9.00 -13.52
CA VAL A 472 7.25 8.62 -12.58
C VAL A 472 6.67 8.30 -11.20
N THR A 473 5.65 9.05 -10.75
CA THR A 473 4.95 8.78 -9.49
C THR A 473 4.26 7.42 -9.45
N ASP A 474 3.63 7.00 -10.55
CA ASP A 474 2.96 5.69 -10.65
C ASP A 474 3.94 4.53 -10.87
N ASP A 475 5.04 4.71 -11.62
CA ASP A 475 6.08 3.68 -11.83
C ASP A 475 6.83 3.32 -10.54
N TYR A 476 7.13 4.31 -9.68
CA TYR A 476 7.66 4.07 -8.33
C TYR A 476 6.58 3.72 -7.29
N GLY A 477 5.30 3.71 -7.69
CA GLY A 477 4.16 3.34 -6.86
C GLY A 477 3.68 4.49 -5.96
N ARG A 478 2.66 5.22 -6.42
CA ARG A 478 2.10 6.44 -5.80
C ARG A 478 1.86 6.37 -4.28
N SER A 479 1.37 5.26 -3.74
CA SER A 479 1.13 5.12 -2.29
C SER A 479 2.42 5.06 -1.48
N THR A 480 3.51 4.54 -2.06
CA THR A 480 4.85 4.55 -1.50
C THR A 480 5.45 5.95 -1.59
N GLN A 481 5.31 6.62 -2.74
CA GLN A 481 5.78 7.99 -2.94
C GLN A 481 5.07 8.98 -2.01
N LEU A 482 3.75 8.84 -1.82
CA LEU A 482 2.97 9.64 -0.86
C LEU A 482 3.44 9.45 0.59
N LEU A 483 3.79 8.22 0.98
CA LEU A 483 4.37 7.93 2.30
C LEU A 483 5.71 8.67 2.48
N TYR A 484 6.63 8.50 1.53
CA TYR A 484 7.97 9.10 1.60
C TYR A 484 7.94 10.63 1.51
N TYR A 485 7.08 11.20 0.66
CA TYR A 485 6.90 12.63 0.55
C TYR A 485 6.39 13.23 1.87
N ARG A 486 5.37 12.64 2.50
CA ARG A 486 4.87 13.08 3.81
C ARG A 486 5.91 12.99 4.91
N MET A 487 6.68 11.90 4.96
CA MET A 487 7.77 11.72 5.93
C MET A 487 8.89 12.76 5.72
N THR A 488 9.24 13.06 4.47
CA THR A 488 10.17 14.15 4.09
C THR A 488 9.67 15.52 4.59
N LEU A 489 8.37 15.80 4.47
CA LEU A 489 7.75 17.04 4.94
C LEU A 489 7.51 17.08 6.47
N GLY A 490 7.95 16.07 7.23
CA GLY A 490 7.76 15.98 8.68
C GLY A 490 6.31 15.73 9.11
N ILE A 491 5.42 15.39 8.18
CA ILE A 491 4.02 15.07 8.45
C ILE A 491 3.95 13.60 8.88
N ASP A 492 3.11 13.29 9.86
CA ASP A 492 2.72 11.90 10.13
C ASP A 492 2.34 11.22 8.79
N PRO A 493 2.80 9.98 8.54
CA PRO A 493 2.23 9.14 7.50
C PRO A 493 0.71 9.25 7.54
N LEU A 494 0.03 9.26 6.38
CA LEU A 494 -1.41 9.05 6.42
C LEU A 494 -1.62 7.71 7.14
N THR A 495 -2.15 7.76 8.37
CA THR A 495 -2.71 6.60 9.03
C THR A 495 -3.81 6.16 8.09
N SER A 496 -3.49 5.22 7.21
CA SER A 496 -4.35 4.96 6.07
C SER A 496 -5.71 4.57 6.63
N VAL A 497 -6.79 4.92 5.93
CA VAL A 497 -8.13 4.44 6.28
C VAL A 497 -8.13 2.96 5.98
N THR A 498 -7.58 2.21 6.94
CA THR A 498 -6.66 1.13 6.60
C THR A 498 -7.44 0.01 5.95
N LEU A 499 -6.82 -0.63 4.97
CA LEU A 499 -7.23 -1.96 4.59
C LEU A 499 -7.29 -2.85 5.84
N ASP A 500 -6.40 -2.66 6.83
CA ASP A 500 -6.48 -3.25 8.18
C ASP A 500 -7.70 -2.85 9.02
N GLY A 501 -8.17 -1.60 9.02
CA GLY A 501 -9.46 -1.24 9.64
C GLY A 501 -10.62 -2.08 9.08
N ILE A 502 -10.62 -2.32 7.77
CA ILE A 502 -11.56 -3.21 7.07
C ILE A 502 -11.23 -4.70 7.34
N PHE A 503 -9.97 -5.10 7.39
CA PHE A 503 -9.53 -6.49 7.58
C PHE A 503 -9.74 -6.97 9.02
N ILE A 504 -9.61 -6.10 10.03
CA ILE A 504 -9.98 -6.37 11.43
C ILE A 504 -11.48 -6.66 11.49
N LEU A 505 -12.28 -5.85 10.80
CA LEU A 505 -13.73 -6.02 10.72
C LEU A 505 -14.12 -7.32 9.97
N LEU A 506 -13.41 -7.66 8.89
CA LEU A 506 -13.54 -8.95 8.17
C LEU A 506 -13.05 -10.14 9.01
N GLY A 507 -12.02 -9.97 9.84
CA GLY A 507 -11.51 -10.97 10.77
C GLY A 507 -12.52 -11.29 11.86
N PHE A 508 -13.08 -10.25 12.52
CA PHE A 508 -14.18 -10.40 13.47
C PHE A 508 -15.43 -11.01 12.82
N PHE A 509 -15.74 -10.65 11.57
CA PHE A 509 -16.81 -11.28 10.79
C PHE A 509 -16.55 -12.77 10.55
N ALA A 510 -15.37 -13.15 10.08
CA ALA A 510 -14.99 -14.55 9.85
C ALA A 510 -15.03 -15.37 11.15
N CYS A 511 -14.53 -14.82 12.26
CA CYS A 511 -14.64 -15.43 13.59
C CYS A 511 -16.10 -15.66 14.01
N SER A 512 -16.96 -14.65 13.82
CA SER A 512 -18.38 -14.72 14.15
C SER A 512 -19.11 -15.78 13.31
N VAL A 513 -18.85 -15.83 12.00
CA VAL A 513 -19.41 -16.84 11.09
C VAL A 513 -18.91 -18.25 11.44
N ALA A 514 -17.63 -18.42 11.79
CA ALA A 514 -17.09 -19.70 12.24
C ALA A 514 -17.75 -20.18 13.54
N ALA A 515 -17.91 -19.31 14.54
CA ALA A 515 -18.59 -19.62 15.80
C ALA A 515 -20.06 -20.02 15.58
N ILE A 516 -20.79 -19.28 14.74
CA ILE A 516 -22.17 -19.63 14.34
C ILE A 516 -22.20 -21.00 13.64
N SER A 517 -21.24 -21.28 12.74
CA SER A 517 -21.14 -22.56 12.03
C SER A 517 -20.86 -23.74 12.98
N ILE A 518 -20.03 -23.56 14.01
CA ILE A 518 -19.82 -24.57 15.07
C ILE A 518 -21.12 -24.85 15.83
N LEU A 519 -21.82 -23.80 16.28
CA LEU A 519 -23.07 -23.94 17.03
C LEU A 519 -24.17 -24.62 16.18
N LEU A 520 -24.30 -24.25 14.90
CA LEU A 520 -25.21 -24.91 13.96
C LEU A 520 -24.84 -26.38 13.70
N SER A 521 -23.55 -26.69 13.57
CA SER A 521 -23.03 -28.06 13.39
C SER A 521 -23.37 -28.95 14.59
N ILE A 522 -23.14 -28.45 15.81
CA ILE A 522 -23.48 -29.14 17.06
C ILE A 522 -24.99 -29.30 17.19
N PHE A 523 -25.76 -28.22 17.01
CA PHE A 523 -27.23 -28.25 17.06
C PHE A 523 -27.80 -29.27 16.07
N ALA A 524 -27.38 -29.24 14.81
CA ALA A 524 -27.80 -30.20 13.80
C ALA A 524 -27.43 -31.64 14.19
N THR A 525 -26.25 -31.88 14.76
CA THR A 525 -25.84 -33.22 15.18
C THR A 525 -26.69 -33.75 16.34
N VAL A 526 -26.92 -32.94 17.37
CA VAL A 526 -27.76 -33.30 18.54
C VAL A 526 -29.23 -33.50 18.15
N VAL A 527 -29.78 -32.56 17.37
CA VAL A 527 -31.18 -32.61 16.89
C VAL A 527 -31.41 -33.85 16.01
N PHE A 528 -30.48 -34.20 15.11
CA PHE A 528 -30.63 -35.39 14.28
C PHE A 528 -30.43 -36.69 15.06
N GLY A 529 -29.49 -36.73 16.01
CA GLY A 529 -29.36 -37.86 16.93
C GLY A 529 -30.62 -38.12 17.76
N TYR A 530 -31.31 -37.04 18.16
CA TYR A 530 -32.57 -37.11 18.89
C TYR A 530 -33.76 -37.54 18.00
N PHE A 531 -34.07 -36.79 16.93
CA PHE A 531 -35.26 -37.03 16.10
C PHE A 531 -35.20 -38.31 15.25
N LEU A 532 -34.02 -38.88 14.98
CA LEU A 532 -33.90 -40.13 14.21
C LEU A 532 -34.10 -41.40 15.05
N ARG A 533 -34.24 -41.28 16.38
CA ARG A 533 -34.59 -42.40 17.27
C ARG A 533 -35.99 -42.96 16.99
N ASP A 534 -36.89 -42.16 16.41
CA ASP A 534 -38.28 -42.51 16.09
C ASP A 534 -38.46 -43.32 14.78
N GLY A 535 -37.38 -43.74 14.12
CA GLY A 535 -37.42 -44.78 13.07
C GLY A 535 -38.13 -44.43 11.75
N ASN A 536 -38.62 -43.20 11.57
CA ASN A 536 -39.43 -42.76 10.43
C ASN A 536 -38.64 -42.46 9.13
N PHE A 537 -37.30 -42.54 9.14
CA PHE A 537 -36.44 -42.16 8.00
C PHE A 537 -35.59 -43.33 7.47
N LYS A 538 -36.22 -44.45 7.08
CA LYS A 538 -35.51 -45.70 6.72
C LYS A 538 -34.72 -45.69 5.40
N LEU A 539 -34.87 -44.67 4.55
CA LEU A 539 -34.21 -44.61 3.24
C LEU A 539 -32.78 -44.03 3.28
N ALA A 540 -32.49 -43.20 4.29
CA ALA A 540 -31.19 -42.58 4.49
C ALA A 540 -30.60 -43.04 5.84
N SER A 541 -29.32 -43.39 5.87
CA SER A 541 -28.65 -43.67 7.14
C SER A 541 -28.61 -42.40 8.02
N PRO A 542 -29.01 -42.49 9.31
CA PRO A 542 -28.63 -41.49 10.31
C PRO A 542 -27.11 -41.33 10.40
N ASN A 543 -26.39 -42.45 10.33
CA ASN A 543 -24.97 -42.54 10.66
C ASN A 543 -24.09 -41.76 9.66
N TYR A 544 -24.36 -41.82 8.36
CA TYR A 544 -23.63 -40.98 7.39
C TYR A 544 -23.98 -39.50 7.49
N LEU A 545 -25.22 -39.17 7.89
CA LEU A 545 -25.60 -37.77 8.07
C LEU A 545 -24.93 -37.15 9.30
N ILE A 546 -24.80 -37.94 10.37
CA ILE A 546 -24.04 -37.60 11.58
C ILE A 546 -22.53 -37.53 11.27
N ALA A 547 -21.96 -38.53 10.60
CA ALA A 547 -20.55 -38.53 10.20
C ALA A 547 -20.21 -37.32 9.31
N GLY A 548 -21.10 -36.93 8.40
CA GLY A 548 -20.93 -35.73 7.58
C GLY A 548 -20.86 -34.44 8.40
N ASN A 549 -21.70 -34.30 9.43
CA ASN A 549 -21.62 -33.17 10.37
C ASN A 549 -20.38 -33.22 11.25
N VAL A 550 -19.91 -34.39 11.67
CA VAL A 550 -18.63 -34.51 12.38
C VAL A 550 -17.47 -34.08 11.48
N GLY A 551 -17.50 -34.43 10.19
CA GLY A 551 -16.56 -33.91 9.19
C GLY A 551 -16.58 -32.38 9.10
N TRP A 552 -17.75 -31.78 8.91
CA TRP A 552 -17.87 -30.31 8.86
C TRP A 552 -17.45 -29.63 10.17
N LEU A 553 -17.80 -30.20 11.33
CA LEU A 553 -17.39 -29.69 12.64
C LEU A 553 -15.86 -29.72 12.82
N LEU A 554 -15.18 -30.77 12.34
CA LEU A 554 -13.72 -30.85 12.33
C LEU A 554 -13.09 -29.78 11.42
N SER A 555 -13.66 -29.52 10.24
CA SER A 555 -13.15 -28.46 9.36
C SER A 555 -13.32 -27.06 9.95
N VAL A 556 -14.45 -26.75 10.58
CA VAL A 556 -14.66 -25.44 11.22
C VAL A 556 -13.85 -25.32 12.53
N PHE A 557 -13.59 -26.43 13.23
CA PHE A 557 -12.61 -26.44 14.32
C PHE A 557 -11.19 -26.12 13.82
N GLY A 558 -10.79 -26.62 12.65
CA GLY A 558 -9.54 -26.22 11.99
C GLY A 558 -9.48 -24.73 11.65
N ILE A 559 -10.61 -24.11 11.27
CA ILE A 559 -10.72 -22.66 11.10
C ILE A 559 -10.60 -21.91 12.44
N ALA A 560 -11.15 -22.45 13.53
CA ALA A 560 -10.95 -21.87 14.85
C ALA A 560 -9.47 -21.94 15.31
N LEU A 561 -8.72 -22.97 14.90
CA LEU A 561 -7.27 -23.04 15.12
C LEU A 561 -6.51 -21.97 14.31
N PHE A 562 -6.94 -21.63 13.09
CA PHE A 562 -6.35 -20.52 12.32
C PHE A 562 -6.48 -19.17 13.05
N VAL A 563 -7.64 -18.90 13.67
CA VAL A 563 -7.82 -17.70 14.51
C VAL A 563 -6.88 -17.74 15.72
N LEU A 564 -6.66 -18.93 16.30
CA LEU A 564 -5.77 -19.10 17.45
C LEU A 564 -4.28 -19.02 17.09
N SER A 565 -3.85 -19.24 15.84
CA SER A 565 -2.44 -19.05 15.45
C SER A 565 -1.97 -17.60 15.58
N PHE A 566 -2.84 -16.60 15.37
CA PHE A 566 -2.50 -15.20 15.61
C PHE A 566 -2.30 -14.86 17.10
N VAL A 567 -3.00 -15.57 17.99
CA VAL A 567 -2.98 -15.30 19.45
C VAL A 567 -1.92 -16.13 20.19
N TRP A 568 -1.58 -17.31 19.66
CA TRP A 568 -0.68 -18.28 20.31
C TRP A 568 0.57 -18.61 19.48
N GLN A 569 0.79 -17.92 18.35
CA GLN A 569 2.04 -17.80 17.58
C GLN A 569 2.89 -19.09 17.49
N SER A 570 2.26 -20.20 17.08
CA SER A 570 2.90 -21.52 17.15
C SER A 570 2.73 -22.35 15.88
N THR A 571 3.86 -22.82 15.34
CA THR A 571 3.95 -23.74 14.21
C THR A 571 3.11 -25.01 14.40
N ILE A 572 2.94 -25.47 15.65
CA ILE A 572 2.11 -26.62 15.98
C ILE A 572 0.64 -26.36 15.62
N ILE A 573 0.17 -25.12 15.78
CA ILE A 573 -1.21 -24.72 15.44
C ILE A 573 -1.39 -24.67 13.92
N CYS A 574 -0.43 -24.10 13.17
CA CYS A 574 -0.43 -24.08 11.70
C CYS A 574 -0.62 -25.50 11.10
N VAL A 575 0.16 -26.48 11.60
CA VAL A 575 0.09 -27.87 11.12
C VAL A 575 -1.22 -28.56 11.51
N ASN A 576 -1.69 -28.35 12.75
CA ASN A 576 -2.95 -28.96 13.21
C ASN A 576 -4.17 -28.39 12.48
N MET A 577 -4.22 -27.07 12.25
CA MET A 577 -5.25 -26.39 11.44
C MET A 577 -5.49 -27.09 10.11
N LEU A 578 -4.44 -27.28 9.30
CA LEU A 578 -4.53 -27.90 7.98
C LEU A 578 -4.97 -29.37 8.07
N LEU A 579 -4.47 -30.11 9.06
CA LEU A 579 -4.86 -31.49 9.33
C LEU A 579 -6.36 -31.60 9.66
N PHE A 580 -6.90 -30.72 10.52
CA PHE A 580 -8.32 -30.70 10.89
C PHE A 580 -9.22 -30.28 9.72
N ILE A 581 -8.82 -29.28 8.92
CA ILE A 581 -9.53 -28.87 7.71
C ILE A 581 -9.62 -30.04 6.71
N GLY A 582 -8.47 -30.62 6.33
CA GLY A 582 -8.39 -31.70 5.34
C GLY A 582 -9.10 -32.99 5.78
N LEU A 583 -8.92 -33.41 7.04
CA LEU A 583 -9.61 -34.57 7.60
C LEU A 583 -11.13 -34.37 7.63
N GLY A 584 -11.59 -33.18 8.04
CA GLY A 584 -13.00 -32.85 8.09
C GLY A 584 -13.67 -32.86 6.71
N VAL A 585 -13.03 -32.28 5.70
CA VAL A 585 -13.52 -32.29 4.30
C VAL A 585 -13.60 -33.70 3.75
N ALA A 586 -12.59 -34.54 3.98
CA ALA A 586 -12.59 -35.92 3.51
C ALA A 586 -13.71 -36.76 4.14
N ILE A 587 -13.93 -36.64 5.46
CA ILE A 587 -15.04 -37.30 6.16
C ILE A 587 -16.38 -36.78 5.65
N ALA A 588 -16.52 -35.46 5.49
CA ALA A 588 -17.74 -34.83 5.00
C ALA A 588 -18.11 -35.31 3.59
N LEU A 589 -17.24 -35.11 2.60
CA LEU A 589 -17.49 -35.49 1.21
C LEU A 589 -17.63 -37.02 1.04
N GLY A 590 -16.82 -37.81 1.75
CA GLY A 590 -16.92 -39.27 1.78
C GLY A 590 -18.27 -39.76 2.31
N SER A 591 -18.82 -39.12 3.35
CA SER A 591 -20.15 -39.45 3.88
C SER A 591 -21.28 -39.15 2.88
N LEU A 592 -21.18 -38.03 2.14
CA LEU A 592 -22.14 -37.66 1.10
C LEU A 592 -22.10 -38.65 -0.07
N PHE A 593 -20.90 -39.09 -0.46
CA PHE A 593 -20.70 -40.12 -1.48
C PHE A 593 -21.24 -41.49 -1.06
N ALA A 594 -20.90 -41.97 0.15
CA ALA A 594 -21.42 -43.24 0.69
C ALA A 594 -22.96 -43.26 0.77
N LYS A 595 -23.57 -42.12 1.12
CA LYS A 595 -25.02 -41.91 1.11
C LYS A 595 -25.62 -41.98 -0.30
N GLN A 596 -25.03 -41.33 -1.31
CA GLN A 596 -25.47 -41.46 -2.70
C GLN A 596 -25.28 -42.89 -3.24
N ALA A 597 -24.19 -43.57 -2.86
CA ALA A 597 -23.96 -44.97 -3.22
C ALA A 597 -25.08 -45.86 -2.68
N ARG A 598 -25.46 -45.71 -1.41
CA ARG A 598 -26.59 -46.45 -0.81
C ARG A 598 -27.90 -46.22 -1.57
N ILE A 599 -28.23 -44.97 -1.90
CA ILE A 599 -29.45 -44.61 -2.65
C ILE A 599 -29.43 -45.23 -4.06
N TYR A 600 -28.32 -45.11 -4.79
CA TYR A 600 -28.17 -45.70 -6.12
C TYR A 600 -28.29 -47.23 -6.11
N TRP A 601 -27.70 -47.91 -5.11
CA TRP A 601 -27.74 -49.38 -5.00
C TRP A 601 -29.15 -49.89 -4.67
N ILE A 602 -29.85 -49.27 -3.72
CA ILE A 602 -31.26 -49.60 -3.40
C ILE A 602 -32.13 -49.48 -4.66
N LEU A 603 -32.02 -48.36 -5.38
CA LEU A 603 -32.84 -48.10 -6.57
C LEU A 603 -32.50 -49.03 -7.74
N ARG A 604 -31.22 -49.38 -7.93
CA ARG A 604 -30.80 -50.38 -8.92
C ARG A 604 -31.44 -51.74 -8.65
N ALA A 605 -31.50 -52.17 -7.39
CA ALA A 605 -32.12 -53.43 -7.01
C ALA A 605 -33.65 -53.46 -7.20
N THR A 606 -34.35 -52.35 -6.90
CA THR A 606 -35.79 -52.26 -7.20
C THR A 606 -36.13 -52.31 -8.69
N ARG A 607 -35.20 -51.91 -9.57
CA ARG A 607 -35.38 -51.99 -11.03
C ARG A 607 -35.10 -53.38 -11.63
N SER A 608 -34.40 -54.26 -10.94
CA SER A 608 -33.99 -55.57 -11.47
C SER A 608 -34.87 -56.75 -11.01
N HIS A 609 -36.03 -56.48 -10.39
CA HIS A 609 -37.01 -57.48 -9.93
C HIS A 609 -36.44 -58.64 -9.06
N MET A 610 -35.30 -58.42 -8.39
CA MET A 610 -34.64 -59.47 -7.61
C MET A 610 -35.44 -59.83 -6.35
N LYS A 611 -35.93 -61.07 -6.26
CA LYS A 611 -36.85 -61.56 -5.21
C LYS A 611 -36.29 -61.53 -3.78
N ARG A 612 -34.98 -61.32 -3.59
CA ARG A 612 -34.35 -60.98 -2.32
C ARG A 612 -33.24 -59.96 -2.56
N PHE A 613 -33.43 -58.74 -2.08
CA PHE A 613 -32.37 -57.75 -1.93
C PHE A 613 -32.32 -57.30 -0.48
N THR A 614 -31.25 -57.68 0.23
CA THR A 614 -30.92 -57.11 1.54
C THR A 614 -30.29 -55.74 1.31
N VAL A 615 -30.87 -54.69 1.89
CA VAL A 615 -30.28 -53.35 1.89
C VAL A 615 -28.88 -53.44 2.50
N PRO A 616 -27.82 -52.90 1.85
CA PRO A 616 -26.48 -52.88 2.43
C PRO A 616 -26.50 -52.27 3.83
N ASN A 617 -25.98 -53.04 4.80
CA ASN A 617 -25.78 -52.55 6.15
C ASN A 617 -24.67 -51.48 6.15
N ASP A 618 -24.73 -50.51 7.07
CA ASP A 618 -23.84 -49.34 7.00
C ASP A 618 -22.35 -49.71 7.14
N LEU A 619 -22.04 -50.82 7.79
CA LEU A 619 -20.68 -51.36 7.87
C LEU A 619 -20.06 -51.68 6.48
N HIS A 620 -20.86 -52.01 5.45
CA HIS A 620 -20.36 -52.35 4.12
C HIS A 620 -20.05 -51.15 3.22
N LEU A 621 -20.59 -49.97 3.51
CA LEU A 621 -20.31 -48.73 2.77
C LEU A 621 -19.38 -47.78 3.55
N LEU A 622 -19.11 -48.07 4.83
CA LEU A 622 -18.08 -47.41 5.64
C LEU A 622 -16.69 -47.32 4.97
N PRO A 623 -16.19 -48.33 4.22
CA PRO A 623 -14.93 -48.20 3.48
C PRO A 623 -14.90 -47.03 2.48
N LEU A 624 -16.04 -46.62 1.92
CA LEU A 624 -16.12 -45.47 1.01
C LEU A 624 -15.89 -44.12 1.71
N VAL A 625 -16.01 -44.08 3.04
CA VAL A 625 -15.63 -42.92 3.86
C VAL A 625 -14.17 -43.05 4.29
N LEU A 626 -13.76 -44.24 4.74
CA LEU A 626 -12.41 -44.49 5.26
C LEU A 626 -11.31 -44.37 4.20
N VAL A 627 -11.57 -44.76 2.94
CA VAL A 627 -10.61 -44.62 1.83
C VAL A 627 -10.23 -43.14 1.57
N GLY A 628 -11.07 -42.18 1.95
CA GLY A 628 -10.75 -40.76 1.79
C GLY A 628 -9.82 -40.18 2.87
N ILE A 629 -9.67 -40.85 4.01
CA ILE A 629 -8.96 -40.29 5.19
C ILE A 629 -7.42 -40.31 5.04
N PRO A 630 -6.76 -41.35 4.47
CA PRO A 630 -5.31 -41.34 4.33
C PRO A 630 -4.76 -40.23 3.43
N LEU A 631 -5.51 -39.79 2.42
CA LEU A 631 -5.03 -38.83 1.42
C LEU A 631 -4.66 -37.46 2.02
N PRO A 632 -5.53 -36.72 2.74
CA PRO A 632 -5.15 -35.45 3.36
C PRO A 632 -4.07 -35.63 4.44
N VAL A 633 -4.05 -36.75 5.15
CA VAL A 633 -3.01 -37.04 6.17
C VAL A 633 -1.64 -37.19 5.51
N VAL A 634 -1.55 -37.92 4.40
CA VAL A 634 -0.30 -38.05 3.62
C VAL A 634 0.10 -36.72 3.00
N VAL A 635 -0.84 -35.94 2.44
CA VAL A 635 -0.54 -34.62 1.86
C VAL A 635 0.03 -33.67 2.91
N VAL A 636 -0.58 -33.55 4.10
CA VAL A 636 -0.08 -32.68 5.18
C VAL A 636 1.28 -33.16 5.71
N ILE A 637 1.48 -34.47 5.88
CA ILE A 637 2.80 -35.01 6.29
C ILE A 637 3.88 -34.67 5.27
N VAL A 638 3.63 -34.93 3.97
CA VAL A 638 4.62 -34.67 2.91
C VAL A 638 4.85 -33.17 2.73
N TRP A 639 3.82 -32.32 2.88
CA TRP A 639 3.96 -30.86 2.95
C TRP A 639 4.93 -30.47 4.07
N THR A 640 4.67 -30.85 5.31
CA THR A 640 5.52 -30.45 6.46
C THR A 640 6.97 -30.94 6.39
N ILE A 641 7.25 -31.99 5.61
CA ILE A 641 8.60 -32.56 5.42
C ILE A 641 9.37 -31.87 4.28
N ILE A 642 8.69 -31.43 3.22
CA ILE A 642 9.31 -30.79 2.04
C ILE A 642 9.33 -29.27 2.16
N ASP A 643 8.31 -28.69 2.79
CA ASP A 643 8.07 -27.26 2.95
C ASP A 643 7.54 -27.02 4.38
N THR A 644 8.46 -26.94 5.34
CA THR A 644 8.13 -26.81 6.76
C THR A 644 7.64 -25.40 7.07
N PHE A 645 6.43 -25.30 7.61
CA PHE A 645 5.85 -24.03 8.05
C PHE A 645 6.77 -23.27 9.00
N LYS A 646 6.97 -21.99 8.71
CA LYS A 646 7.63 -21.03 9.61
C LYS A 646 6.58 -20.12 10.24
N MET A 647 6.92 -19.56 11.39
CA MET A 647 6.26 -18.35 11.87
C MET A 647 7.12 -17.18 11.39
N THR A 648 6.54 -16.29 10.60
CA THR A 648 7.22 -15.07 10.11
C THR A 648 6.57 -13.88 10.80
N ASP A 649 7.35 -13.09 11.53
CA ASP A 649 6.89 -11.85 12.17
C ASP A 649 6.97 -10.69 11.18
N TYR A 650 5.83 -10.10 10.85
CA TYR A 650 5.75 -8.88 10.04
C TYR A 650 5.45 -7.71 10.98
N LYS A 651 6.28 -6.67 10.98
CA LYS A 651 5.89 -5.38 11.60
C LYS A 651 4.78 -4.76 10.76
N LEU A 652 3.75 -4.22 11.41
CA LEU A 652 2.74 -3.36 10.78
C LEU A 652 3.00 -1.87 11.14
N ASP A 653 3.53 -1.64 12.35
CA ASP A 653 4.02 -0.38 12.88
C ASP A 653 5.03 -0.68 14.01
N ASP A 654 5.64 0.35 14.62
CA ASP A 654 6.63 0.21 15.70
C ASP A 654 6.12 -0.51 16.97
N TYR A 655 4.80 -0.62 17.13
CA TYR A 655 4.14 -1.17 18.32
C TYR A 655 3.40 -2.49 18.03
N THR A 656 3.23 -2.87 16.76
CA THR A 656 2.35 -3.95 16.32
C THR A 656 3.08 -4.95 15.42
N THR A 657 3.47 -6.10 15.98
CA THR A 657 3.96 -7.26 15.23
C THR A 657 2.84 -8.26 14.94
N CYS A 658 2.75 -8.70 13.69
CA CYS A 658 1.77 -9.65 13.18
C CYS A 658 2.46 -10.92 12.69
N THR A 659 2.45 -11.98 13.51
CA THR A 659 3.06 -13.26 13.15
C THR A 659 2.13 -14.12 12.30
N VAL A 660 2.59 -14.59 11.14
CA VAL A 660 1.80 -15.42 10.21
C VAL A 660 2.48 -16.77 9.96
N CYS A 661 1.67 -17.82 9.73
CA CYS A 661 2.13 -19.15 9.31
C CYS A 661 2.50 -19.13 7.81
N GLU A 662 3.79 -19.15 7.48
CA GLU A 662 4.28 -19.11 6.09
C GLU A 662 4.79 -20.47 5.60
N SER A 663 4.66 -20.78 4.31
CA SER A 663 5.30 -21.93 3.63
C SER A 663 5.72 -21.54 2.21
N SER A 664 6.97 -21.84 1.85
CA SER A 664 7.65 -21.28 0.66
C SER A 664 7.07 -21.74 -0.67
N TYR A 665 6.23 -22.78 -0.67
CA TYR A 665 5.55 -23.30 -1.86
C TYR A 665 4.02 -23.38 -1.67
N ALA A 666 3.44 -22.55 -0.79
CA ALA A 666 2.02 -22.60 -0.40
C ALA A 666 1.03 -22.68 -1.59
N MET A 667 1.30 -21.98 -2.70
CA MET A 667 0.46 -22.06 -3.92
C MET A 667 0.47 -23.45 -4.57
N LEU A 668 1.64 -24.11 -4.66
CA LEU A 668 1.74 -25.48 -5.19
C LEU A 668 0.98 -26.47 -4.30
N TRP A 669 1.06 -26.30 -2.98
CA TRP A 669 0.31 -27.12 -2.04
C TRP A 669 -1.20 -26.88 -2.08
N ALA A 670 -1.65 -25.63 -2.27
CA ALA A 670 -3.05 -25.30 -2.51
C ALA A 670 -3.59 -26.02 -3.77
N ILE A 671 -2.80 -26.06 -4.86
CA ILE A 671 -3.12 -26.81 -6.08
C ILE A 671 -3.22 -28.33 -5.80
N VAL A 672 -2.26 -28.91 -5.06
CA VAL A 672 -2.30 -30.33 -4.67
C VAL A 672 -3.56 -30.66 -3.85
N VAL A 673 -3.93 -29.81 -2.89
CA VAL A 673 -5.16 -29.96 -2.09
C VAL A 673 -6.42 -29.83 -2.96
N ALA A 674 -6.46 -28.85 -3.88
CA ALA A 674 -7.58 -28.67 -4.80
C ALA A 674 -7.78 -29.89 -5.71
N VAL A 675 -6.71 -30.45 -6.27
CA VAL A 675 -6.74 -31.70 -7.05
C VAL A 675 -7.27 -32.87 -6.20
N CYS A 676 -6.83 -33.00 -4.95
CA CYS A 676 -7.35 -34.02 -4.04
C CYS A 676 -8.87 -33.88 -3.78
N VAL A 677 -9.37 -32.65 -3.62
CA VAL A 677 -10.82 -32.38 -3.47
C VAL A 677 -11.59 -32.71 -4.74
N LEU A 678 -11.07 -32.37 -5.93
CA LEU A 678 -11.68 -32.70 -7.22
C LEU A 678 -11.78 -34.23 -7.45
N LEU A 679 -10.83 -35.01 -6.96
CA LEU A 679 -10.88 -36.49 -6.98
C LEU A 679 -12.02 -37.06 -6.12
N PHE A 680 -12.45 -36.38 -5.04
CA PHE A 680 -13.65 -36.75 -4.28
C PHE A 680 -14.96 -36.26 -4.92
N LEU A 681 -14.96 -35.05 -5.47
CA LEU A 681 -16.16 -34.47 -6.09
C LEU A 681 -16.55 -35.18 -7.40
N THR A 682 -15.58 -35.61 -8.22
CA THR A 682 -15.85 -36.17 -9.56
C THR A 682 -16.67 -37.48 -9.55
N PRO A 683 -16.31 -38.52 -8.76
CA PRO A 683 -17.12 -39.73 -8.65
C PRO A 683 -18.52 -39.47 -8.09
N ASN A 684 -18.64 -38.49 -7.19
CA ASN A 684 -19.90 -38.09 -6.58
C ASN A 684 -20.82 -37.36 -7.58
N GLY A 685 -20.26 -36.45 -8.38
CA GLY A 685 -20.94 -35.77 -9.49
C GLY A 685 -21.45 -36.75 -10.55
N ILE A 686 -20.66 -37.77 -10.91
CA ILE A 686 -21.10 -38.86 -11.81
C ILE A 686 -22.30 -39.62 -11.23
N LEU A 687 -22.33 -39.83 -9.92
CA LEU A 687 -23.38 -40.58 -9.21
C LEU A 687 -24.66 -39.75 -9.04
N VAL A 688 -24.53 -38.45 -8.77
CA VAL A 688 -25.59 -37.43 -8.87
C VAL A 688 -26.17 -37.40 -10.28
N PHE A 689 -25.33 -37.33 -11.31
CA PHE A 689 -25.77 -37.28 -12.71
C PHE A 689 -26.57 -38.52 -13.11
N LYS A 690 -26.17 -39.71 -12.63
CA LYS A 690 -26.90 -40.99 -12.81
C LYS A 690 -28.22 -41.06 -12.03
N THR A 691 -28.40 -40.25 -10.99
CA THR A 691 -29.61 -40.22 -10.15
C THR A 691 -30.52 -39.01 -10.42
N ARG A 692 -30.08 -37.98 -11.17
CA ARG A 692 -30.80 -36.71 -11.39
C ARG A 692 -32.22 -36.80 -11.96
N LYS A 693 -32.55 -37.85 -12.71
CA LYS A 693 -33.89 -38.06 -13.30
C LYS A 693 -34.92 -38.66 -12.32
N LEU A 694 -34.58 -38.79 -11.04
CA LEU A 694 -35.46 -39.34 -10.00
C LEU A 694 -36.30 -38.23 -9.34
N PRO A 695 -37.61 -38.42 -9.11
CA PRO A 695 -38.47 -37.45 -8.43
C PRO A 695 -38.30 -37.49 -6.89
N ILE A 696 -37.09 -37.76 -6.40
CA ILE A 696 -36.77 -37.90 -4.97
C ILE A 696 -36.13 -36.59 -4.49
N THR A 697 -36.79 -35.88 -3.58
CA THR A 697 -36.32 -34.57 -3.07
C THR A 697 -34.94 -34.66 -2.42
N GLU A 698 -34.63 -35.76 -1.73
CA GLU A 698 -33.30 -35.97 -1.13
C GLU A 698 -32.16 -36.01 -2.16
N THR A 699 -32.40 -36.53 -3.37
CA THR A 699 -31.41 -36.56 -4.45
C THR A 699 -31.13 -35.15 -4.99
N LYS A 700 -32.15 -34.30 -5.07
CA LYS A 700 -32.00 -32.89 -5.47
C LYS A 700 -31.23 -32.08 -4.43
N VAL A 701 -31.59 -32.24 -3.15
CA VAL A 701 -30.87 -31.62 -2.01
C VAL A 701 -29.39 -32.01 -2.03
N LEU A 702 -29.09 -33.29 -2.24
CA LEU A 702 -27.72 -33.78 -2.24
C LEU A 702 -26.92 -33.39 -3.50
N SER A 703 -27.59 -33.22 -4.65
CA SER A 703 -27.00 -32.56 -5.84
C SER A 703 -26.58 -31.12 -5.52
N LEU A 704 -27.47 -30.34 -4.92
CA LEU A 704 -27.24 -28.94 -4.60
C LEU A 704 -26.08 -28.77 -3.61
N SER A 705 -25.98 -29.62 -2.58
CA SER A 705 -24.84 -29.64 -1.64
C SER A 705 -23.50 -29.78 -2.36
N ILE A 706 -23.41 -30.70 -3.34
CA ILE A 706 -22.18 -30.99 -4.10
C ILE A 706 -21.86 -29.85 -5.09
N GLN A 707 -22.88 -29.21 -5.66
CA GLN A 707 -22.71 -28.03 -6.50
C GLN A 707 -22.19 -26.83 -5.68
N ILE A 708 -22.70 -26.62 -4.46
CA ILE A 708 -22.18 -25.58 -3.55
C ILE A 708 -20.71 -25.87 -3.20
N SER A 709 -20.34 -27.13 -2.89
CA SER A 709 -18.93 -27.49 -2.65
C SER A 709 -18.00 -27.21 -3.84
N ALA A 710 -18.48 -27.41 -5.07
CA ALA A 710 -17.70 -27.14 -6.28
C ALA A 710 -17.55 -25.64 -6.55
N VAL A 711 -18.62 -24.84 -6.40
CA VAL A 711 -18.54 -23.38 -6.51
C VAL A 711 -17.64 -22.79 -5.42
N LEU A 712 -17.74 -23.29 -4.19
CA LEU A 712 -16.89 -22.88 -3.07
C LEU A 712 -15.39 -23.09 -3.37
N GLY A 713 -15.03 -24.26 -3.90
CA GLY A 713 -13.65 -24.53 -4.33
C GLY A 713 -13.17 -23.61 -5.46
N ALA A 714 -14.03 -23.28 -6.41
CA ALA A 714 -13.72 -22.35 -7.49
C ALA A 714 -13.53 -20.90 -7.00
N VAL A 715 -14.36 -20.43 -6.06
CA VAL A 715 -14.22 -19.10 -5.44
C VAL A 715 -12.94 -19.01 -4.62
N ILE A 716 -12.60 -20.03 -3.83
CA ILE A 716 -11.35 -20.06 -3.07
C ILE A 716 -10.13 -20.07 -4.01
N ALA A 717 -10.15 -20.86 -5.08
CA ALA A 717 -9.10 -20.86 -6.09
C ALA A 717 -8.99 -19.50 -6.83
N LEU A 718 -10.12 -18.81 -7.06
CA LEU A 718 -10.11 -17.47 -7.65
C LEU A 718 -9.50 -16.43 -6.70
N VAL A 719 -9.81 -16.46 -5.40
CA VAL A 719 -9.19 -15.56 -4.40
C VAL A 719 -7.68 -15.68 -4.43
N TYR A 720 -7.13 -16.91 -4.39
CA TYR A 720 -5.69 -17.16 -4.51
C TYR A 720 -5.07 -16.79 -5.86
N ALA A 721 -5.87 -16.58 -6.91
CA ALA A 721 -5.40 -16.26 -8.26
C ALA A 721 -5.51 -14.76 -8.62
N ILE A 722 -6.17 -13.95 -7.77
CA ILE A 722 -6.31 -12.49 -7.95
C ILE A 722 -5.66 -11.68 -6.84
N SER A 723 -5.24 -12.31 -5.74
CA SER A 723 -4.51 -11.66 -4.64
C SER A 723 -3.02 -11.55 -4.98
N SER A 724 -2.53 -10.33 -5.20
CA SER A 724 -1.10 -10.00 -5.06
C SER A 724 -0.66 -10.01 -3.59
N ASP A 725 -1.51 -9.51 -2.70
CA ASP A 725 -1.30 -9.46 -1.25
C ASP A 725 -1.33 -10.89 -0.62
N PRO A 726 -0.24 -11.36 0.03
CA PRO A 726 -0.18 -12.67 0.68
C PRO A 726 -1.07 -12.78 1.93
N PHE A 727 -1.46 -11.67 2.56
CA PHE A 727 -2.34 -11.64 3.73
C PHE A 727 -3.83 -11.77 3.37
N VAL A 728 -4.23 -11.42 2.13
CA VAL A 728 -5.63 -11.47 1.68
C VAL A 728 -6.23 -12.89 1.68
N PRO A 729 -5.61 -13.93 1.09
CA PRO A 729 -6.19 -15.28 1.12
C PRO A 729 -6.32 -15.86 2.54
N PRO A 730 -5.30 -15.78 3.44
CA PRO A 730 -5.46 -16.16 4.85
C PRO A 730 -6.63 -15.46 5.54
N LYS A 731 -6.80 -14.14 5.33
CA LYS A 731 -7.91 -13.35 5.93
C LYS A 731 -9.29 -13.75 5.37
N ILE A 732 -9.44 -13.95 4.05
CA ILE A 732 -10.75 -14.15 3.39
C ILE A 732 -11.21 -15.61 3.30
N VAL A 733 -10.31 -16.53 2.93
CA VAL A 733 -10.66 -17.93 2.60
C VAL A 733 -11.37 -18.69 3.74
N PRO A 734 -10.99 -18.54 5.03
CA PRO A 734 -11.69 -19.21 6.13
C PRO A 734 -13.14 -18.73 6.31
N GLY A 735 -13.40 -17.44 6.11
CA GLY A 735 -14.75 -16.87 6.15
C GLY A 735 -15.63 -17.40 5.02
N VAL A 736 -15.12 -17.38 3.78
CA VAL A 736 -15.78 -17.95 2.59
C VAL A 736 -16.10 -19.43 2.80
N PHE A 737 -15.13 -20.22 3.30
CA PHE A 737 -15.33 -21.64 3.62
C PHE A 737 -16.41 -21.83 4.69
N ALA A 738 -16.39 -21.06 5.78
CA ALA A 738 -17.37 -21.17 6.86
C ALA A 738 -18.81 -20.87 6.38
N VAL A 739 -19.01 -19.85 5.54
CA VAL A 739 -20.30 -19.58 4.86
C VAL A 739 -20.72 -20.78 4.00
N GLY A 740 -19.79 -21.34 3.21
CA GLY A 740 -20.03 -22.54 2.40
C GLY A 740 -20.52 -23.74 3.22
N VAL A 741 -19.91 -23.98 4.39
CA VAL A 741 -20.35 -25.03 5.33
C VAL A 741 -21.76 -24.75 5.85
N ILE A 742 -22.08 -23.52 6.27
CA ILE A 742 -23.43 -23.14 6.73
C ILE A 742 -24.47 -23.39 5.63
N LEU A 743 -24.20 -23.01 4.38
CA LEU A 743 -25.10 -23.24 3.24
C LEU A 743 -25.31 -24.72 2.96
N ILE A 744 -24.25 -25.53 2.95
CA ILE A 744 -24.33 -26.99 2.76
C ILE A 744 -25.15 -27.64 3.88
N GLN A 745 -24.99 -27.19 5.12
CA GLN A 745 -25.76 -27.68 6.26
C GLN A 745 -27.24 -27.24 6.18
N ALA A 746 -27.51 -25.96 5.88
CA ALA A 746 -28.87 -25.46 5.71
C ALA A 746 -29.64 -26.29 4.67
N VAL A 747 -29.05 -26.48 3.48
CA VAL A 747 -29.59 -27.31 2.39
C VAL A 747 -29.81 -28.77 2.85
N THR A 748 -28.84 -29.38 3.51
CA THR A 748 -28.87 -30.82 3.85
C THR A 748 -29.81 -31.17 5.00
N PHE A 749 -29.96 -30.27 5.99
CA PHE A 749 -30.59 -30.58 7.28
C PHE A 749 -31.91 -29.82 7.51
N VAL A 750 -32.06 -28.54 7.15
CA VAL A 750 -33.29 -27.77 7.45
C VAL A 750 -34.57 -28.40 6.88
N PRO A 751 -34.62 -28.89 5.61
CA PRO A 751 -35.81 -29.55 5.07
C PRO A 751 -36.24 -30.80 5.85
N LYS A 752 -35.29 -31.47 6.52
CA LYS A 752 -35.54 -32.67 7.33
C LYS A 752 -35.99 -32.33 8.74
N ILE A 753 -35.38 -31.33 9.40
CA ILE A 753 -35.87 -30.80 10.69
C ILE A 753 -37.33 -30.35 10.53
N TRP A 754 -37.62 -29.57 9.50
CA TRP A 754 -38.95 -29.04 9.21
C TRP A 754 -39.99 -30.14 8.98
N LYS A 755 -39.63 -31.21 8.24
CA LYS A 755 -40.50 -32.39 8.05
C LYS A 755 -40.73 -33.19 9.34
N ALA A 756 -39.70 -33.36 10.16
CA ALA A 756 -39.78 -34.06 11.45
C ALA A 756 -40.61 -33.28 12.47
N ALA A 757 -40.36 -31.98 12.63
CA ALA A 757 -41.10 -31.09 13.53
C ALA A 757 -42.59 -31.02 13.18
N ARG A 758 -42.93 -31.03 11.88
CA ARG A 758 -44.32 -31.09 11.40
C ARG A 758 -44.98 -32.48 11.48
N ARG A 759 -44.28 -33.49 12.02
CA ARG A 759 -44.73 -34.89 12.16
C ARG A 759 -45.37 -35.47 10.88
N GLN A 760 -44.91 -35.04 9.70
CA GLN A 760 -45.52 -35.46 8.45
C GLN A 760 -45.22 -36.96 8.18
N PRO A 761 -46.24 -37.79 7.91
CA PRO A 761 -46.01 -39.19 7.56
C PRO A 761 -45.18 -39.32 6.28
N LEU A 762 -44.48 -40.45 6.14
CA LEU A 762 -43.88 -40.85 4.86
C LEU A 762 -44.95 -40.81 3.76
N SER A 763 -44.61 -40.35 2.55
CA SER A 763 -45.59 -40.42 1.46
C SER A 763 -45.88 -41.89 1.14
N LYS A 764 -47.10 -42.21 0.68
CA LYS A 764 -47.42 -43.58 0.25
C LYS A 764 -46.38 -44.13 -0.75
N ARG A 765 -45.83 -43.27 -1.61
CA ARG A 765 -44.81 -43.61 -2.61
C ARG A 765 -43.47 -44.02 -1.97
N ASP A 766 -43.01 -43.28 -0.96
CA ASP A 766 -41.82 -43.64 -0.18
C ASP A 766 -42.05 -44.94 0.61
N TYR A 767 -43.25 -45.11 1.16
CA TYR A 767 -43.63 -46.29 1.96
C TYR A 767 -43.68 -47.58 1.12
N HIS A 768 -44.22 -47.54 -0.11
CA HIS A 768 -44.18 -48.70 -1.01
C HIS A 768 -42.74 -49.05 -1.43
N LEU A 769 -41.89 -48.06 -1.72
CA LEU A 769 -40.46 -48.27 -2.01
C LEU A 769 -39.70 -48.90 -0.84
N LEU A 770 -40.09 -48.59 0.41
CA LEU A 770 -39.47 -49.12 1.63
C LEU A 770 -39.98 -50.50 2.07
N THR A 771 -41.20 -50.89 1.69
CA THR A 771 -41.86 -52.10 2.22
C THR A 771 -41.99 -53.26 1.23
N GLY A 772 -41.84 -53.01 -0.08
CA GLY A 772 -41.91 -54.05 -1.12
C GLY A 772 -43.29 -54.69 -1.30
N ARG A 773 -44.30 -54.30 -0.50
CA ARG A 773 -45.70 -54.68 -0.72
C ARG A 773 -46.31 -53.74 -1.77
N GLY A 774 -46.42 -54.24 -3.00
CA GLY A 774 -47.38 -53.71 -3.95
C GLY A 774 -48.80 -54.04 -3.51
N ASP A 775 -49.69 -53.05 -3.57
CA ASP A 775 -51.13 -53.22 -3.40
C ASP A 775 -51.75 -53.29 -4.80
N SER A 776 -52.66 -54.22 -5.06
CA SER A 776 -53.03 -54.67 -6.42
C SER A 776 -54.07 -53.77 -7.10
N SER A 777 -53.99 -52.46 -6.89
CA SER A 777 -54.97 -51.45 -7.30
C SER A 777 -54.36 -50.25 -8.05
N LEU A 778 -53.10 -50.34 -8.49
CA LEU A 778 -52.32 -49.18 -8.93
C LEU A 778 -51.43 -49.39 -10.17
N GLU A 779 -51.88 -50.20 -11.14
CA GLU A 779 -51.17 -50.40 -12.43
C GLU A 779 -51.16 -49.15 -13.35
N GLY A 780 -51.95 -48.12 -13.06
CA GLY A 780 -52.18 -46.98 -13.98
C GLY A 780 -51.03 -45.97 -14.17
N TYR A 781 -49.91 -46.04 -13.43
CA TYR A 781 -48.94 -44.94 -13.32
C TYR A 781 -47.46 -45.27 -13.63
N ILE A 782 -47.20 -46.10 -14.65
CA ILE A 782 -45.89 -46.17 -15.33
C ILE A 782 -46.07 -46.09 -16.85
N LYS A 783 -46.22 -44.88 -17.40
CA LYS A 783 -46.08 -44.66 -18.85
C LYS A 783 -44.60 -44.63 -19.24
N CYS A 784 -44.17 -45.60 -20.05
CA CYS A 784 -42.83 -45.61 -20.65
C CYS A 784 -42.82 -44.81 -21.97
N PRO A 785 -41.85 -43.90 -22.24
CA PRO A 785 -41.84 -43.06 -23.45
C PRO A 785 -41.47 -43.77 -24.78
N HIS A 786 -41.66 -45.10 -24.89
CA HIS A 786 -41.12 -45.88 -26.02
C HIS A 786 -41.99 -47.04 -26.53
N CYS A 787 -43.28 -47.03 -26.24
CA CYS A 787 -44.27 -47.91 -26.87
C CYS A 787 -45.39 -47.08 -27.48
N GLN A 788 -45.12 -46.42 -28.60
CA GLN A 788 -46.08 -45.58 -29.33
C GLN A 788 -46.20 -46.00 -30.80
N MET A 789 -46.53 -47.27 -31.04
CA MET A 789 -47.09 -47.77 -32.29
C MET A 789 -47.93 -49.02 -31.99
N CYS A 790 -48.90 -49.31 -32.86
CA CYS A 790 -49.81 -50.47 -32.78
C CYS A 790 -50.66 -50.57 -31.50
N TYR A 791 -51.74 -49.79 -31.42
CA TYR A 791 -53.08 -50.37 -31.62
C TYR A 791 -54.13 -49.29 -31.89
N SER A 792 -54.85 -49.43 -33.02
CA SER A 792 -55.94 -48.54 -33.42
C SER A 792 -57.15 -49.37 -33.84
N ALA A 793 -58.10 -49.57 -32.92
CA ALA A 793 -59.40 -50.17 -33.19
C ALA A 793 -60.40 -49.77 -32.08
N PHE A 794 -61.69 -49.64 -32.45
CA PHE A 794 -62.84 -49.42 -31.58
C PHE A 794 -62.78 -48.23 -30.60
N GLY A 795 -63.48 -47.16 -30.97
CA GLY A 795 -64.00 -46.18 -30.00
C GLY A 795 -65.49 -46.37 -29.78
N ASN A 796 -66.07 -45.58 -28.88
CA ASN A 796 -67.43 -45.06 -29.04
C ASN A 796 -67.66 -43.79 -28.19
N GLN A 797 -68.72 -43.05 -28.52
CA GLN A 797 -69.10 -41.77 -27.90
C GLN A 797 -70.00 -41.97 -26.65
N VAL A 798 -70.43 -40.83 -26.07
CA VAL A 798 -71.44 -40.55 -25.00
C VAL A 798 -70.77 -39.66 -23.94
N THR A 799 -70.59 -38.36 -24.22
CA THR A 799 -71.51 -37.22 -23.95
C THR A 799 -71.69 -36.87 -22.46
N ARG A 800 -71.37 -35.62 -22.11
CA ARG A 800 -72.27 -34.57 -21.54
C ARG A 800 -73.68 -35.05 -21.10
N ASP A 801 -74.29 -34.57 -20.01
CA ASP A 801 -74.37 -33.18 -19.48
C ASP A 801 -74.71 -33.12 -17.96
N GLU A 802 -74.83 -31.90 -17.40
CA GLU A 802 -75.67 -31.44 -16.24
C GLU A 802 -75.62 -32.19 -14.87
N ALA A 803 -75.60 -31.62 -13.66
CA ALA A 803 -75.95 -30.32 -13.02
C ALA A 803 -77.17 -30.43 -12.05
N ILE A 804 -77.21 -29.50 -11.07
CA ILE A 804 -78.31 -29.19 -10.13
C ILE A 804 -78.44 -30.04 -8.83
N GLU A 805 -78.85 -29.29 -7.82
CA GLU A 805 -79.12 -29.44 -6.38
C GLU A 805 -79.85 -30.70 -5.85
N GLY A 806 -79.82 -30.88 -4.52
CA GLY A 806 -80.74 -31.79 -3.81
C GLY A 806 -80.20 -32.31 -2.47
N GLY A 807 -80.42 -31.58 -1.37
CA GLY A 807 -80.02 -32.04 -0.02
C GLY A 807 -81.18 -32.62 0.78
N TYR A 808 -80.94 -33.65 1.60
CA TYR A 808 -81.77 -33.98 2.77
C TYR A 808 -81.01 -34.83 3.80
N ASN A 809 -81.39 -34.72 5.06
CA ASN A 809 -80.97 -35.57 6.19
C ASN A 809 -82.22 -35.74 7.08
N PRO A 810 -82.58 -36.95 7.55
CA PRO A 810 -82.27 -37.25 8.96
C PRO A 810 -82.09 -38.74 9.33
N SER A 811 -81.82 -38.96 10.62
CA SER A 811 -82.38 -40.02 11.50
C SER A 811 -81.60 -41.34 11.77
N THR A 812 -80.93 -41.34 12.94
CA THR A 812 -81.05 -42.30 14.07
C THR A 812 -81.00 -43.83 13.90
N ALA A 813 -80.01 -44.47 14.54
CA ALA A 813 -80.15 -45.62 15.46
C ALA A 813 -78.79 -45.91 16.16
N THR A 814 -78.55 -45.61 17.44
CA THR A 814 -78.79 -46.47 18.64
C THR A 814 -78.25 -47.90 18.56
N GLY A 815 -77.22 -48.22 19.35
CA GLY A 815 -76.74 -49.59 19.59
C GLY A 815 -75.70 -49.63 20.74
N THR A 816 -75.92 -50.47 21.76
CA THR A 816 -75.17 -50.42 23.04
C THR A 816 -74.60 -51.77 23.50
N ALA A 817 -73.51 -51.67 24.28
CA ALA A 817 -73.18 -52.51 25.46
C ALA A 817 -72.19 -53.71 25.35
N HIS A 818 -71.50 -53.92 26.49
CA HIS A 818 -70.85 -55.14 27.02
C HIS A 818 -69.62 -55.73 26.30
N SER A 819 -68.42 -55.68 26.90
CA SER A 819 -67.81 -56.63 27.90
C SER A 819 -67.05 -57.80 27.22
N LYS A 820 -65.97 -58.40 27.74
CA LYS A 820 -65.30 -58.46 29.07
C LYS A 820 -63.77 -58.29 28.84
N ALA A 821 -62.97 -57.63 29.67
CA ALA A 821 -62.51 -58.02 31.01
C ALA A 821 -61.83 -59.41 31.08
N HIS A 822 -60.49 -59.42 31.20
CA HIS A 822 -59.73 -60.38 32.02
C HIS A 822 -58.38 -59.76 32.44
N SER A 823 -57.93 -60.06 33.67
CA SER A 823 -56.81 -59.40 34.35
C SER A 823 -56.00 -60.37 35.21
N VAL A 824 -54.67 -60.22 35.26
CA VAL A 824 -53.71 -60.71 36.28
C VAL A 824 -52.46 -59.80 36.15
N THR A 825 -52.18 -58.79 37.00
CA THR A 825 -51.36 -58.78 38.25
C THR A 825 -50.02 -59.53 38.16
N SER A 826 -48.88 -59.08 38.70
CA SER A 826 -48.58 -58.14 39.81
C SER A 826 -47.81 -56.87 39.33
N VAL A 827 -47.61 -55.76 40.05
CA VAL A 827 -47.74 -55.35 41.48
C VAL A 827 -46.49 -55.60 42.36
N LEU A 828 -46.16 -54.55 43.15
CA LEU A 828 -45.02 -54.31 44.06
C LEU A 828 -43.72 -53.78 43.39
N SER A 829 -43.04 -52.75 43.93
CA SER A 829 -43.27 -52.02 45.19
C SER A 829 -43.25 -50.49 45.00
N ALA A 830 -43.81 -49.77 45.97
CA ALA A 830 -43.76 -48.31 46.06
C ALA A 830 -43.80 -47.89 47.54
N GLN A 831 -43.07 -46.84 47.90
CA GLN A 831 -43.31 -45.88 48.99
C GLN A 831 -42.20 -44.80 48.89
N ARG A 832 -42.51 -43.49 48.89
CA ARG A 832 -42.85 -42.58 50.03
C ARG A 832 -41.64 -42.27 50.92
N ASP A 833 -41.53 -41.09 51.54
CA ASP A 833 -42.48 -39.98 51.74
C ASP A 833 -41.86 -38.59 51.45
N ALA A 834 -42.66 -37.53 51.56
CA ALA A 834 -42.21 -36.13 51.44
C ALA A 834 -42.89 -35.24 52.50
N MET A 835 -42.17 -34.26 53.08
CA MET A 835 -42.74 -33.11 53.83
C MET A 835 -41.70 -31.94 53.96
N PRO A 836 -42.10 -30.70 54.33
CA PRO A 836 -41.73 -29.55 53.47
C PRO A 836 -41.22 -28.25 54.18
N ARG A 837 -40.87 -27.25 53.33
CA ARG A 837 -40.96 -25.77 53.51
C ARG A 837 -40.60 -25.10 54.86
N ASP A 838 -39.82 -24.02 54.78
CA ASP A 838 -40.37 -22.69 55.11
C ASP A 838 -39.77 -21.58 54.21
N THR A 839 -40.04 -20.30 54.46
CA THR A 839 -40.15 -19.26 53.41
C THR A 839 -39.81 -17.83 53.82
N ARG A 840 -39.15 -17.11 52.90
CA ARG A 840 -39.13 -15.64 52.73
C ARG A 840 -39.03 -15.40 51.20
N GLY A 841 -39.66 -14.46 50.52
CA GLY A 841 -40.59 -13.36 50.86
C GLY A 841 -40.30 -12.19 49.87
N ALA A 842 -41.24 -11.50 49.21
CA ALA A 842 -42.72 -11.48 49.31
C ALA A 842 -43.42 -10.98 48.00
N SER A 843 -44.76 -11.14 47.95
CA SER A 843 -45.86 -10.39 47.24
C SER A 843 -45.55 -9.43 46.06
N VAL A 844 -46.27 -9.37 44.92
CA VAL A 844 -47.60 -9.85 44.42
C VAL A 844 -48.88 -9.14 44.94
N THR A 845 -49.63 -8.47 44.04
CA THR A 845 -51.12 -8.32 44.02
C THR A 845 -51.63 -7.83 42.64
N ASN A 846 -52.79 -8.34 42.17
CA ASN A 846 -53.50 -7.94 40.91
C ASN A 846 -54.91 -7.37 41.23
N PRO A 847 -55.57 -6.67 40.28
CA PRO A 847 -56.91 -7.07 39.80
C PRO A 847 -57.17 -6.67 38.31
N PRO A 848 -58.42 -6.63 37.78
CA PRO A 848 -59.33 -7.75 37.46
C PRO A 848 -59.73 -7.80 35.95
N VAL A 849 -60.89 -8.38 35.61
CA VAL A 849 -61.31 -8.79 34.24
C VAL A 849 -62.59 -8.06 33.77
N LEU A 850 -62.77 -7.91 32.43
CA LEU A 850 -64.01 -7.88 31.59
C LEU A 850 -63.93 -6.78 30.49
N PRO A 851 -64.71 -6.83 29.38
CA PRO A 851 -65.18 -8.02 28.65
C PRO A 851 -65.12 -7.86 27.10
N ASP A 852 -64.40 -8.72 26.37
CA ASP A 852 -64.95 -9.26 25.11
C ASP A 852 -64.23 -10.52 24.60
N GLY A 853 -64.92 -11.30 23.77
CA GLY A 853 -64.61 -12.71 23.45
C GLY A 853 -63.55 -13.00 22.38
N THR A 854 -62.42 -12.29 22.33
CA THR A 854 -61.34 -12.58 21.35
C THR A 854 -59.95 -12.75 21.98
N ARG A 855 -59.17 -13.74 21.53
CA ARG A 855 -57.78 -13.95 21.95
C ARG A 855 -56.82 -13.23 21.02
N SER A 856 -56.10 -12.22 21.53
CA SER A 856 -54.94 -11.63 20.87
C SER A 856 -53.68 -12.50 21.08
N ASN A 857 -52.71 -12.37 20.17
CA ASN A 857 -51.48 -13.17 20.14
C ASN A 857 -50.26 -12.27 20.41
N PRO A 858 -49.45 -12.50 21.47
CA PRO A 858 -48.39 -11.58 21.89
C PRO A 858 -47.11 -11.72 21.05
N MET A 859 -47.21 -11.45 19.75
CA MET A 859 -46.06 -11.44 18.82
C MET A 859 -46.09 -10.26 17.83
N ALA A 860 -46.86 -9.20 18.14
CA ALA A 860 -46.96 -7.99 17.34
C ALA A 860 -46.23 -6.76 17.96
N SER A 861 -45.77 -6.86 19.20
CA SER A 861 -45.18 -5.76 19.99
C SER A 861 -43.65 -5.79 20.05
N LEU A 862 -42.99 -6.26 18.98
CA LEU A 862 -41.52 -6.44 18.93
C LEU A 862 -40.90 -5.99 17.58
N ILE A 863 -41.66 -5.30 16.74
CA ILE A 863 -41.22 -4.78 15.43
C ILE A 863 -41.27 -3.24 15.38
N SER A 864 -41.99 -2.59 16.30
CA SER A 864 -42.14 -1.14 16.39
C SER A 864 -40.99 -0.44 17.16
N ALA A 865 -39.74 -0.89 16.99
CA ALA A 865 -38.57 -0.41 17.72
C ALA A 865 -37.39 0.04 16.82
N PHE A 866 -37.51 -0.13 15.50
CA PHE A 866 -36.51 0.26 14.51
C PHE A 866 -37.18 0.93 13.30
N ALA A 867 -37.71 2.14 13.52
CA ALA A 867 -38.20 3.01 12.47
C ALA A 867 -37.76 4.46 12.79
N PRO A 868 -37.00 5.14 11.92
CA PRO A 868 -36.66 6.55 12.08
C PRO A 868 -37.89 7.45 11.79
N PRO A 869 -37.91 8.69 12.32
CA PRO A 869 -38.99 9.65 12.07
C PRO A 869 -38.90 10.29 10.66
N PRO A 870 -39.99 10.92 10.16
CA PRO A 870 -40.01 11.62 8.89
C PRO A 870 -39.96 13.16 9.01
N GLU A 871 -39.18 13.80 8.16
CA GLU A 871 -39.22 15.24 7.82
C GLU A 871 -39.12 15.32 6.28
N GLU A 872 -40.17 15.73 5.58
CA GLU A 872 -40.49 17.09 5.09
C GLU A 872 -39.64 17.57 3.90
N TYR A 873 -40.33 17.91 2.81
CA TYR A 873 -39.80 18.55 1.59
C TYR A 873 -40.29 20.00 1.52
N PRO A 874 -39.52 20.90 0.91
CA PRO A 874 -39.92 21.46 -0.39
C PRO A 874 -38.73 21.63 -1.38
N GLU A 875 -38.88 22.01 -2.65
CA GLU A 875 -39.87 21.76 -3.74
C GLU A 875 -39.32 22.48 -5.01
N VAL A 876 -39.65 22.02 -6.25
CA VAL A 876 -39.29 22.65 -7.56
C VAL A 876 -37.77 22.56 -7.87
N ALA A 877 -37.21 22.36 -9.07
CA ALA A 877 -37.57 22.15 -10.50
C ALA A 877 -36.42 21.27 -11.11
N GLN A 878 -36.23 20.89 -12.39
CA GLN A 878 -36.90 20.67 -13.70
C GLN A 878 -35.80 19.95 -14.56
N ASP A 879 -35.97 19.26 -15.69
CA ASP A 879 -37.07 18.86 -16.60
C ASP A 879 -36.62 17.52 -17.28
N ILE A 880 -37.45 16.61 -17.81
CA ILE A 880 -38.20 16.62 -19.09
C ILE A 880 -37.28 16.89 -20.32
N VAL A 881 -37.13 16.02 -21.34
CA VAL A 881 -37.64 14.65 -21.61
C VAL A 881 -36.92 14.02 -22.84
N ASP A 882 -37.09 12.70 -23.08
CA ASP A 882 -36.87 11.98 -24.36
C ASP A 882 -35.43 11.82 -24.94
N ALA A 883 -35.08 10.81 -25.77
CA ALA A 883 -35.77 9.56 -26.14
C ALA A 883 -34.87 8.49 -26.81
N HIS A 884 -35.37 7.25 -26.81
CA HIS A 884 -35.21 6.17 -27.80
C HIS A 884 -33.83 5.71 -28.35
N SER A 885 -33.36 4.59 -27.77
CA SER A 885 -33.17 3.29 -28.45
C SER A 885 -33.18 3.21 -29.99
N ASN A 886 -32.16 2.56 -30.56
CA ASN A 886 -32.36 1.64 -31.69
C ASN A 886 -31.27 0.56 -31.78
N THR A 887 -31.64 -0.63 -32.29
CA THR A 887 -30.74 -1.78 -32.49
C THR A 887 -30.98 -2.42 -33.85
N GLU A 888 -29.93 -2.56 -34.67
CA GLU A 888 -29.68 -3.65 -35.65
C GLU A 888 -28.27 -3.40 -36.23
N SER A 889 -27.36 -4.36 -36.26
CA SER A 889 -27.19 -5.43 -37.27
C SER A 889 -26.69 -4.90 -38.63
N SER A 890 -25.72 -5.52 -39.32
CA SER A 890 -24.91 -6.70 -38.99
C SER A 890 -23.71 -6.86 -39.95
N SER A 891 -22.73 -7.69 -39.56
CA SER A 891 -21.78 -8.38 -40.45
C SER A 891 -20.68 -7.51 -41.12
N SER A 892 -19.48 -8.00 -41.47
CA SER A 892 -18.91 -9.36 -41.32
C SER A 892 -17.38 -9.34 -41.26
N SER A 893 -16.81 -10.30 -40.50
CA SER A 893 -15.59 -11.09 -40.81
C SER A 893 -14.24 -10.39 -41.08
N SER A 894 -13.09 -10.90 -40.59
CA SER A 894 -12.81 -12.01 -39.65
C SER A 894 -11.28 -12.15 -39.43
N THR A 895 -10.87 -12.81 -38.32
CA THR A 895 -9.68 -13.73 -38.18
C THR A 895 -8.28 -13.26 -38.63
N GLU A 896 -7.16 -13.55 -37.97
CA GLU A 896 -6.77 -14.28 -36.73
C GLU A 896 -5.34 -13.75 -36.40
N ALA A 897 -4.97 -13.34 -35.18
CA ALA A 897 -4.70 -14.12 -33.96
C ALA A 897 -3.33 -14.85 -33.94
N VAL A 898 -2.67 -14.86 -32.74
CA VAL A 898 -1.49 -15.68 -32.32
C VAL A 898 -0.11 -15.27 -32.92
N ALA A 899 0.99 -15.00 -32.22
CA ALA A 899 1.42 -14.77 -30.83
C ALA A 899 2.98 -14.62 -30.81
N LEU A 900 3.53 -14.15 -29.68
CA LEU A 900 4.89 -14.41 -29.11
C LEU A 900 6.18 -13.77 -29.68
N GLU A 901 6.96 -13.24 -28.71
CA GLU A 901 8.43 -13.19 -28.55
C GLU A 901 9.33 -12.46 -29.58
N GLY A 902 10.20 -11.57 -29.09
CA GLY A 902 11.27 -10.95 -29.88
C GLY A 902 11.89 -9.68 -29.28
N SER A 903 12.76 -9.82 -28.27
CA SER A 903 13.56 -8.71 -27.71
C SER A 903 14.67 -8.25 -28.67
N ALA A 904 14.84 -6.94 -28.89
CA ALA A 904 16.01 -6.38 -29.59
C ALA A 904 16.36 -4.96 -29.12
N TYR A 905 17.63 -4.77 -28.72
CA TYR A 905 18.24 -3.45 -28.47
C TYR A 905 18.71 -2.79 -29.79
N SER A 906 18.44 -1.49 -29.95
CA SER A 906 19.26 -0.54 -30.71
C SER A 906 18.82 0.88 -30.34
N ALA A 907 19.59 1.69 -29.60
CA ALA A 907 20.92 2.23 -29.93
C ALA A 907 20.89 3.11 -31.19
N TYR A 908 20.93 4.44 -30.99
CA TYR A 908 21.20 5.44 -32.03
C TYR A 908 22.35 6.36 -31.60
N SER A 909 23.08 6.86 -32.61
CA SER A 909 24.47 7.29 -32.48
C SER A 909 24.68 8.77 -32.20
N TYR A 910 25.67 9.06 -31.35
CA TYR A 910 26.36 10.35 -31.29
C TYR A 910 26.94 10.77 -32.66
N TYR A 911 27.08 12.08 -32.87
CA TYR A 911 27.96 12.66 -33.88
C TYR A 911 29.20 13.27 -33.20
N SER A 912 30.38 12.88 -33.65
CA SER A 912 31.66 13.48 -33.24
C SER A 912 32.03 14.64 -34.17
N TYR A 913 32.56 15.73 -33.61
CA TYR A 913 33.41 16.66 -34.36
C TYR A 913 34.87 16.45 -33.98
N ASP A 914 35.74 16.43 -34.99
CA ASP A 914 37.15 16.07 -34.89
C ASP A 914 38.01 17.33 -34.92
N SER A 915 39.06 17.38 -34.10
CA SER A 915 39.93 18.55 -33.93
C SER A 915 41.30 18.30 -34.59
N ASP A 916 41.69 19.12 -35.56
CA ASP A 916 43.03 19.07 -36.15
C ASP A 916 43.54 20.49 -36.49
N ASP A 917 44.79 20.77 -36.13
CA ASP A 917 45.40 22.11 -36.08
C ASP A 917 45.69 22.73 -37.46
N ARG A 918 45.62 24.08 -37.54
CA ARG A 918 46.69 24.89 -38.18
C ARG A 918 46.64 26.43 -38.04
N VAL A 919 47.75 26.94 -37.50
CA VAL A 919 48.33 28.31 -37.63
C VAL A 919 47.65 29.44 -36.85
#